data_AF-C4M5T8-F1
#
_entry.id   AF-C4M5T8-F1
#
_cell.length_a   1.000
_cell.length_b   1.000
_cell.length_c   1.000
_cell.angle_alpha   90.00
_cell.angle_beta   90.00
_cell.angle_gamma   90.00
#
_symmetry.space_group_name_H-M   'P 1'
#
loop_
_entity.id
_entity.type
_entity.pdbx_description
1 polymer ?
#
loop_
_entity_poly.entity_id
_entity_poly.type
_entity_poly.pdbx_seq_one_letter_code
_entity_poly.pdbx_strand_id
1 'polypeptide(L)'
;MSTIDTYHMMIISKYFNFSSDFIAMVQVCKKYKDIPSMFHYNPIPLTKKLLKIFPNIQTQYIYSTSERRVEGIEKYYYFGDIKEKEYLSIKKKKEQNVSFRMVRMNESRLENNIKLPKEIKILFTCKWYNPIFQYFIYNNDYNNERINKIKELNLDSIMILSDNVFNQYKCLSKLELNNIRIIGNECINQLDSLKELNIQSLRYIGNHSICDCTQLTSITLPHTLYEEGTNCFQGLLSLKHISNYVITKINTTLPFEEAQIFINNRIDINDIYLRNTTENNEIPNGVKRLEPNCFHEKELDYIQLPTSLTYLSTDSFHDISLLKEIDLRYIKKFEDDSFNNCPDLTSVTIMNKECFNCKMFCQCPNLKNIKFIDSPPSVIEDVIDNEPAMALENQGITCNTVQLRMHTTTQLREGIKIVYFEERNYEDIEIKFPSTLIEMHSNGMVIGNSWNNLTRLIFPPSLKIIGIGCFDNMNSLKELDLGGVSEIGMYCFTNVSSLSSLTFSTNLLSLPSSIQFCSTIKRLIINGDKVTLPMCRRMATIARQMNVCEITKVFLTKEESKELTEIPHDIDYIDSYCFSQRNDLFSITIPSNITGIGDGCFKQCFNLTKVEINKSVENIGDECFRYCKNLEKVECYRNYSFSGRKFEGSKYLKNIEENTK
;
A
#
# COMPACT_ATOMS: atom_id res chain seq x y z
N MET A 1 -27.10 23.39 -11.07
CA MET A 1 -26.97 21.98 -10.61
C MET A 1 -28.36 21.45 -10.33
N SER A 2 -28.75 20.33 -10.94
CA SER A 2 -30.01 19.64 -10.61
C SER A 2 -29.95 19.16 -9.16
N THR A 3 -30.93 19.54 -8.35
CA THR A 3 -31.03 19.06 -6.96
C THR A 3 -31.42 17.58 -6.95
N ILE A 4 -30.73 16.76 -6.18
CA ILE A 4 -31.11 15.34 -5.98
C ILE A 4 -32.52 15.29 -5.38
N ASP A 5 -33.45 14.64 -6.08
CA ASP A 5 -34.80 14.42 -5.59
C ASP A 5 -34.92 13.10 -4.81
N THR A 6 -36.11 12.86 -4.24
CA THR A 6 -36.38 11.67 -3.42
C THR A 6 -36.22 10.37 -4.23
N TYR A 7 -36.49 10.39 -5.54
CA TYR A 7 -36.36 9.21 -6.40
C TYR A 7 -34.91 8.89 -6.73
N HIS A 8 -34.10 9.90 -7.05
CA HIS A 8 -32.66 9.74 -7.21
C HIS A 8 -32.02 9.23 -5.92
N MET A 9 -32.43 9.79 -4.76
CA MET A 9 -31.92 9.33 -3.47
C MET A 9 -32.38 7.91 -3.12
N MET A 10 -33.59 7.51 -3.53
CA MET A 10 -34.06 6.13 -3.40
C MET A 10 -33.16 5.16 -4.19
N ILE A 11 -32.76 5.52 -5.41
CA ILE A 11 -31.82 4.72 -6.21
C ILE A 11 -30.44 4.64 -5.53
N ILE A 12 -29.90 5.76 -5.07
CA ILE A 12 -28.60 5.83 -4.38
C ILE A 12 -28.62 4.98 -3.10
N SER A 13 -29.71 5.04 -2.33
CA SER A 13 -29.84 4.33 -1.05
C SER A 13 -29.81 2.79 -1.20
N LYS A 14 -30.06 2.26 -2.41
CA LYS A 14 -29.89 0.82 -2.69
C LYS A 14 -28.44 0.35 -2.58
N TYR A 15 -27.48 1.27 -2.62
CA TYR A 15 -26.04 1.00 -2.53
C TYR A 15 -25.47 1.26 -1.13
N PHE A 16 -26.32 1.58 -0.15
CA PHE A 16 -25.89 1.72 1.24
C PHE A 16 -25.53 0.36 1.83
N ASN A 17 -24.46 0.35 2.64
CA ASN A 17 -23.91 -0.88 3.20
C ASN A 17 -24.35 -1.08 4.66
N PHE A 18 -24.65 0.01 5.36
CA PHE A 18 -24.94 -0.02 6.79
C PHE A 18 -26.25 0.68 7.13
N SER A 19 -26.88 0.23 8.21
CA SER A 19 -28.06 0.89 8.76
C SER A 19 -27.81 2.35 9.16
N SER A 20 -26.57 2.69 9.54
CA SER A 20 -26.15 4.06 9.83
C SER A 20 -26.28 4.98 8.64
N ASP A 21 -26.12 4.49 7.41
CA ASP A 21 -26.18 5.30 6.20
C ASP A 21 -27.62 5.79 5.96
N PHE A 22 -28.61 4.92 6.19
CA PHE A 22 -30.03 5.28 6.15
C PHE A 22 -30.39 6.26 7.26
N ILE A 23 -29.86 6.06 8.47
CA ILE A 23 -30.09 6.97 9.61
C ILE A 23 -29.49 8.35 9.30
N ALA A 24 -28.24 8.39 8.84
CA ALA A 24 -27.53 9.61 8.48
C ALA A 24 -28.26 10.35 7.34
N MET A 25 -28.71 9.64 6.30
CA MET A 25 -29.50 10.23 5.21
C MET A 25 -30.74 10.97 5.74
N VAL A 26 -31.50 10.34 6.64
CA VAL A 26 -32.72 10.93 7.22
C VAL A 26 -32.38 12.09 8.17
N GLN A 27 -31.28 11.98 8.94
CA GLN A 27 -30.83 13.02 9.85
C GLN A 27 -30.33 14.27 9.11
N VAL A 28 -29.60 14.08 8.02
CA VAL A 28 -29.06 15.17 7.19
C VAL A 28 -30.16 15.88 6.41
N CYS A 29 -31.17 15.15 5.90
CA CYS A 29 -32.28 15.76 5.17
C CYS A 29 -33.63 15.09 5.43
N LYS A 30 -34.53 15.81 6.11
CA LYS A 30 -35.89 15.33 6.43
C LYS A 30 -36.75 14.99 5.20
N LYS A 31 -36.42 15.51 4.02
CA LYS A 31 -37.06 15.16 2.73
C LYS A 31 -36.98 13.66 2.42
N TYR A 32 -35.98 12.96 2.95
CA TYR A 32 -35.72 11.54 2.70
C TYR A 32 -36.30 10.62 3.77
N LYS A 33 -37.07 11.14 4.74
CA LYS A 33 -37.62 10.37 5.86
C LYS A 33 -38.49 9.17 5.45
N ASP A 34 -39.15 9.27 4.30
CA ASP A 34 -40.11 8.26 3.82
C ASP A 34 -39.42 7.16 2.98
N ILE A 35 -38.15 7.36 2.56
CA ILE A 35 -37.40 6.41 1.73
C ILE A 35 -37.34 5.00 2.33
N PRO A 36 -37.04 4.81 3.64
CA PRO A 36 -37.06 3.46 4.22
C PRO A 36 -38.40 2.73 4.09
N SER A 37 -39.52 3.46 4.07
CA SER A 37 -40.85 2.88 3.89
C SER A 37 -41.18 2.54 2.42
N MET A 38 -40.40 3.04 1.46
CA MET A 38 -40.57 2.73 0.03
C MET A 38 -39.97 1.38 -0.36
N PHE A 39 -39.22 0.73 0.53
CA PHE A 39 -38.63 -0.58 0.30
C PHE A 39 -39.62 -1.71 0.63
N HIS A 40 -39.95 -2.52 -0.38
CA HIS A 40 -40.71 -3.77 -0.23
C HIS A 40 -39.80 -5.01 -0.10
N TYR A 41 -38.49 -4.80 -0.20
CA TYR A 41 -37.45 -5.79 0.06
C TYR A 41 -36.33 -5.14 0.87
N ASN A 42 -35.57 -5.92 1.64
CA ASN A 42 -34.51 -5.35 2.45
C ASN A 42 -33.27 -5.06 1.59
N PRO A 43 -32.76 -3.81 1.54
CA PRO A 43 -31.56 -3.46 0.79
C PRO A 43 -30.26 -3.91 1.49
N ILE A 44 -30.34 -4.14 2.81
CA ILE A 44 -29.25 -4.62 3.67
C ILE A 44 -29.72 -5.82 4.51
N PRO A 45 -28.82 -6.64 5.09
CA PRO A 45 -29.19 -7.77 5.95
C PRO A 45 -30.16 -7.38 7.08
N LEU A 46 -31.27 -8.11 7.21
CA LEU A 46 -32.30 -7.78 8.20
C LEU A 46 -31.91 -8.25 9.60
N THR A 47 -32.11 -7.35 10.57
CA THR A 47 -32.11 -7.68 12.00
C THR A 47 -33.47 -7.32 12.59
N LYS A 48 -33.82 -7.89 13.75
CA LYS A 48 -35.07 -7.53 14.47
C LYS A 48 -35.19 -6.02 14.75
N LYS A 49 -34.06 -5.33 14.91
CA LYS A 49 -34.02 -3.87 15.11
C LYS A 49 -34.31 -3.10 13.82
N LEU A 50 -33.88 -3.63 12.67
CA LEU A 50 -34.04 -3.00 11.35
C LEU A 50 -35.46 -3.08 10.79
N LEU A 51 -36.27 -4.06 11.19
CA LEU A 51 -37.70 -4.13 10.81
C LEU A 51 -38.49 -2.89 11.25
N LYS A 52 -38.06 -2.22 12.33
CA LYS A 52 -38.67 -0.96 12.77
C LYS A 52 -38.37 0.21 11.81
N ILE A 53 -37.29 0.10 11.04
CA ILE A 53 -36.85 1.12 10.08
C ILE A 53 -37.47 0.87 8.70
N PHE A 54 -37.68 -0.40 8.34
CA PHE A 54 -38.28 -0.81 7.07
C PHE A 54 -39.65 -1.50 7.30
N PRO A 55 -40.74 -0.71 7.44
CA PRO A 55 -42.04 -1.25 7.85
C PRO A 55 -42.78 -2.05 6.76
N ASN A 56 -42.47 -1.84 5.48
CA ASN A 56 -43.25 -2.36 4.34
C ASN A 56 -42.59 -3.55 3.63
N ILE A 57 -41.67 -4.25 4.30
CA ILE A 57 -40.94 -5.38 3.72
C ILE A 57 -41.89 -6.57 3.54
N GLN A 58 -42.07 -6.98 2.28
CA GLN A 58 -42.86 -8.16 1.89
C GLN A 58 -41.96 -9.29 1.36
N THR A 59 -40.76 -8.95 0.89
CA THR A 59 -39.76 -9.91 0.40
C THR A 59 -38.48 -9.80 1.20
N GLN A 60 -38.05 -10.89 1.83
CA GLN A 60 -36.74 -10.93 2.48
C GLN A 60 -35.68 -11.45 1.51
N TYR A 61 -34.68 -10.62 1.23
CA TYR A 61 -33.42 -11.01 0.62
C TYR A 61 -32.51 -11.55 1.73
N ILE A 62 -32.11 -12.81 1.58
CA ILE A 62 -31.22 -13.52 2.48
C ILE A 62 -29.83 -13.49 1.82
N TYR A 63 -28.92 -12.69 2.36
CA TYR A 63 -27.59 -12.46 1.77
C TYR A 63 -26.54 -13.47 2.26
N SER A 64 -26.77 -14.12 3.40
CA SER A 64 -25.87 -15.11 4.00
C SER A 64 -26.62 -16.28 4.67
N THR A 65 -25.99 -17.45 4.69
CA THR A 65 -26.43 -18.64 5.45
C THR A 65 -26.57 -18.43 6.96
N SER A 66 -25.98 -17.36 7.52
CA SER A 66 -26.15 -17.01 8.93
C SER A 66 -27.43 -16.22 9.22
N GLU A 67 -28.06 -15.66 8.19
CA GLU A 67 -29.30 -14.89 8.35
C GLU A 67 -30.49 -15.83 8.56
N ARG A 68 -31.29 -15.50 9.57
CA ARG A 68 -32.53 -16.22 9.83
C ARG A 68 -33.67 -15.59 9.04
N ARG A 69 -34.58 -16.43 8.56
CA ARG A 69 -35.86 -15.99 8.02
C ARG A 69 -36.65 -15.27 9.11
N VAL A 70 -37.18 -14.11 8.76
CA VAL A 70 -38.07 -13.33 9.62
C VAL A 70 -39.48 -13.84 9.43
N GLU A 71 -40.14 -14.20 10.53
CA GLU A 71 -41.54 -14.63 10.50
C GLU A 71 -42.46 -13.49 10.02
N GLY A 72 -43.51 -13.85 9.27
CA GLY A 72 -44.49 -12.89 8.73
C GLY A 72 -44.14 -12.29 7.36
N ILE A 73 -43.00 -12.65 6.76
CA ILE A 73 -42.63 -12.23 5.39
C ILE A 73 -43.29 -13.15 4.35
N GLU A 74 -43.82 -12.54 3.28
CA GLU A 74 -44.55 -13.24 2.21
C GLU A 74 -43.64 -14.09 1.31
N LYS A 75 -42.46 -13.57 0.95
CA LYS A 75 -41.52 -14.22 0.02
C LYS A 75 -40.08 -14.19 0.53
N TYR A 76 -39.33 -15.27 0.32
CA TYR A 76 -37.92 -15.36 0.68
C TYR A 76 -37.06 -15.59 -0.55
N TYR A 77 -36.17 -14.64 -0.85
CA TYR A 77 -35.21 -14.75 -1.94
C TYR A 77 -33.81 -14.94 -1.37
N TYR A 78 -33.23 -16.11 -1.63
CA TYR A 78 -31.81 -16.32 -1.38
C TYR A 78 -31.02 -15.56 -2.44
N PHE A 79 -30.30 -14.54 -1.99
CA PHE A 79 -29.60 -13.54 -2.81
C PHE A 79 -28.18 -13.35 -2.26
N GLY A 80 -27.34 -14.38 -2.40
CA GLY A 80 -26.01 -14.43 -1.81
C GLY A 80 -25.46 -15.85 -1.67
N ASP A 81 -24.68 -16.09 -0.63
CA ASP A 81 -24.04 -17.40 -0.41
C ASP A 81 -25.01 -18.41 0.18
N ILE A 82 -25.04 -19.60 -0.40
CA ILE A 82 -25.74 -20.74 0.18
C ILE A 82 -24.83 -21.98 0.25
N LYS A 83 -24.89 -22.68 1.38
CA LYS A 83 -24.26 -23.99 1.50
C LYS A 83 -25.08 -25.03 0.74
N GLU A 84 -24.45 -25.92 -0.01
CA GLU A 84 -25.16 -26.94 -0.80
C GLU A 84 -26.11 -27.80 0.06
N LYS A 85 -25.70 -28.20 1.27
CA LYS A 85 -26.57 -28.96 2.19
C LYS A 85 -27.87 -28.20 2.50
N GLU A 86 -27.77 -26.90 2.67
CA GLU A 86 -28.92 -26.03 2.92
C GLU A 86 -29.78 -25.89 1.66
N TYR A 87 -29.17 -25.63 0.50
CA TYR A 87 -29.85 -25.60 -0.79
C TYR A 87 -30.66 -26.88 -1.06
N LEU A 88 -30.02 -28.04 -0.93
CA LEU A 88 -30.66 -29.34 -1.11
C LEU A 88 -31.80 -29.56 -0.11
N SER A 89 -31.61 -29.15 1.15
CA SER A 89 -32.64 -29.27 2.18
C SER A 89 -33.88 -28.43 1.86
N ILE A 90 -33.70 -27.21 1.35
CA ILE A 90 -34.80 -26.31 0.99
C ILE A 90 -35.52 -26.82 -0.26
N LYS A 91 -34.76 -27.25 -1.28
CA LYS A 91 -35.36 -27.83 -2.49
C LYS A 91 -36.16 -29.09 -2.20
N LYS A 92 -35.68 -29.95 -1.28
CA LYS A 92 -36.40 -31.15 -0.85
C LYS A 92 -37.76 -30.82 -0.22
N LYS A 93 -37.86 -29.70 0.48
CA LYS A 93 -39.11 -29.25 1.13
C LYS A 93 -40.15 -28.66 0.16
N LYS A 94 -39.80 -28.35 -1.09
CA LYS A 94 -40.70 -27.80 -2.13
C LYS A 94 -41.52 -26.58 -1.68
N GLU A 95 -40.90 -25.70 -0.90
CA GLU A 95 -41.56 -24.49 -0.39
C GLU A 95 -41.89 -23.51 -1.53
N GLN A 96 -43.17 -23.16 -1.71
CA GLN A 96 -43.63 -22.35 -2.85
C GLN A 96 -43.29 -20.85 -2.74
N ASN A 97 -43.07 -20.35 -1.53
CA ASN A 97 -42.74 -18.94 -1.25
C ASN A 97 -41.22 -18.66 -1.20
N VAL A 98 -40.40 -19.66 -1.52
CA VAL A 98 -38.94 -19.55 -1.55
C VAL A 98 -38.45 -19.58 -2.98
N SER A 99 -37.57 -18.64 -3.33
CA SER A 99 -36.90 -18.63 -4.63
C SER A 99 -35.42 -18.34 -4.48
N PHE A 100 -34.63 -18.83 -5.42
CA PHE A 100 -33.19 -18.62 -5.49
C PHE A 100 -32.93 -17.58 -6.60
N ARG A 101 -32.29 -16.46 -6.27
CA ARG A 101 -31.98 -15.39 -7.23
C ARG A 101 -30.52 -14.97 -7.07
N MET A 102 -29.72 -15.10 -8.13
CA MET A 102 -28.28 -14.79 -8.09
C MET A 102 -27.54 -15.48 -6.94
N VAL A 103 -27.76 -16.78 -6.81
CA VAL A 103 -27.13 -17.58 -5.76
C VAL A 103 -25.67 -17.84 -6.11
N ARG A 104 -24.82 -17.70 -5.10
CA ARG A 104 -23.38 -17.94 -5.16
C ARG A 104 -23.05 -19.30 -4.57
N MET A 105 -22.17 -20.04 -5.23
CA MET A 105 -21.64 -21.32 -4.73
C MET A 105 -20.12 -21.32 -4.72
N ASN A 106 -19.56 -21.97 -3.70
CA ASN A 106 -18.13 -22.16 -3.52
C ASN A 106 -17.60 -23.30 -4.41
N GLU A 107 -16.42 -23.10 -5.00
CA GLU A 107 -15.71 -24.04 -5.90
C GLU A 107 -15.31 -25.39 -5.29
N SER A 108 -15.24 -25.54 -3.96
CA SER A 108 -14.73 -26.72 -3.23
C SER A 108 -15.44 -28.07 -3.51
N ARG A 109 -16.44 -28.10 -4.40
CA ARG A 109 -17.25 -29.28 -4.74
C ARG A 109 -17.40 -29.52 -6.25
N LEU A 110 -16.63 -28.84 -7.11
CA LEU A 110 -16.63 -29.20 -8.52
C LEU A 110 -16.04 -30.61 -8.69
N GLU A 111 -16.67 -31.40 -9.54
CA GLU A 111 -16.24 -32.75 -9.91
C GLU A 111 -16.48 -32.93 -11.42
N ASN A 112 -15.86 -33.96 -12.03
CA ASN A 112 -16.04 -34.25 -13.45
C ASN A 112 -17.53 -34.39 -13.81
N ASN A 113 -17.97 -33.70 -14.88
CA ASN A 113 -19.35 -33.74 -15.38
C ASN A 113 -20.44 -33.29 -14.38
N ILE A 114 -20.09 -32.39 -13.45
CA ILE A 114 -21.05 -31.82 -12.50
C ILE A 114 -22.23 -31.16 -13.22
N LYS A 115 -23.45 -31.44 -12.75
CA LYS A 115 -24.67 -30.71 -13.15
C LYS A 115 -25.03 -29.70 -12.09
N LEU A 116 -24.60 -28.45 -12.27
CA LEU A 116 -24.97 -27.36 -11.37
C LEU A 116 -26.46 -27.03 -11.49
N PRO A 117 -27.15 -26.77 -10.37
CA PRO A 117 -28.51 -26.27 -10.41
C PRO A 117 -28.62 -24.97 -11.20
N LYS A 118 -29.67 -24.84 -12.03
CA LYS A 118 -29.86 -23.70 -12.95
C LYS A 118 -29.96 -22.34 -12.23
N GLU A 119 -30.32 -22.36 -10.96
CA GLU A 119 -30.46 -21.20 -10.09
C GLU A 119 -29.14 -20.63 -9.58
N ILE A 120 -28.06 -21.42 -9.61
CA ILE A 120 -26.71 -20.96 -9.27
C ILE A 120 -26.20 -20.15 -10.46
N LYS A 121 -25.89 -18.88 -10.22
CA LYS A 121 -25.46 -17.94 -11.26
C LYS A 121 -24.03 -17.45 -11.07
N ILE A 122 -23.47 -17.65 -9.88
CA ILE A 122 -22.18 -17.09 -9.49
C ILE A 122 -21.35 -18.21 -8.86
N LEU A 123 -20.12 -18.38 -9.35
CA LEU A 123 -19.13 -19.28 -8.77
C LEU A 123 -18.00 -18.43 -8.18
N PHE A 124 -17.56 -18.77 -6.97
CA PHE A 124 -16.52 -17.99 -6.27
C PHE A 124 -15.54 -18.88 -5.51
N THR A 125 -14.33 -18.36 -5.32
CA THR A 125 -13.30 -18.94 -4.46
C THR A 125 -13.42 -18.41 -3.06
N CYS A 126 -12.99 -19.16 -2.05
CA CYS A 126 -12.87 -18.66 -0.68
C CYS A 126 -11.69 -17.68 -0.54
N LYS A 127 -11.70 -16.57 -1.28
CA LYS A 127 -10.95 -15.36 -0.90
C LYS A 127 -11.97 -14.37 -0.35
N TRP A 128 -12.08 -14.30 0.98
CA TRP A 128 -12.93 -13.29 1.61
C TRP A 128 -12.21 -11.94 1.52
N TYR A 129 -12.72 -11.01 0.70
CA TYR A 129 -12.50 -9.59 0.96
C TYR A 129 -13.45 -9.20 2.10
N ASN A 130 -12.88 -8.95 3.27
CA ASN A 130 -13.63 -8.45 4.41
C ASN A 130 -13.54 -6.92 4.43
N PRO A 131 -14.61 -6.18 4.05
CA PRO A 131 -14.58 -4.72 4.01
C PRO A 131 -14.37 -4.07 5.40
N ILE A 132 -14.44 -4.84 6.48
CA ILE A 132 -14.21 -4.38 7.86
C ILE A 132 -12.74 -4.55 8.28
N PHE A 133 -11.98 -5.48 7.68
CA PHE A 133 -10.64 -5.85 8.17
C PHE A 133 -9.48 -5.67 7.17
N GLN A 134 -9.73 -5.26 5.92
CA GLN A 134 -8.69 -4.96 4.91
C GLN A 134 -7.55 -6.01 4.79
N TYR A 135 -7.84 -7.30 4.97
CA TYR A 135 -6.89 -8.39 4.68
C TYR A 135 -7.60 -9.55 3.99
N PHE A 136 -6.87 -10.25 3.11
CA PHE A 136 -7.29 -11.49 2.49
C PHE A 136 -7.09 -12.66 3.47
N ILE A 137 -8.15 -13.41 3.75
CA ILE A 137 -8.04 -14.69 4.47
C ILE A 137 -7.85 -15.80 3.44
N TYR A 138 -6.65 -16.39 3.43
CA TYR A 138 -6.34 -17.63 2.70
C TYR A 138 -7.03 -18.81 3.40
N ASN A 139 -7.93 -19.50 2.71
CA ASN A 139 -8.21 -20.89 3.05
C ASN A 139 -7.29 -21.78 2.20
N ASN A 140 -6.17 -22.21 2.80
CA ASN A 140 -5.24 -23.20 2.22
C ASN A 140 -5.73 -24.66 2.35
N ASP A 141 -6.98 -24.89 2.77
CA ASP A 141 -7.48 -26.23 3.08
C ASP A 141 -8.51 -26.73 2.06
N TYR A 142 -8.06 -27.18 0.89
CA TYR A 142 -8.76 -28.22 0.12
C TYR A 142 -7.77 -29.14 -0.60
N ASN A 143 -8.00 -30.45 -0.47
CA ASN A 143 -7.14 -31.55 -0.96
C ASN A 143 -6.77 -31.41 -2.45
N ASN A 144 -5.54 -30.95 -2.74
CA ASN A 144 -4.97 -30.79 -4.09
C ASN A 144 -5.10 -32.06 -4.97
N GLU A 145 -5.09 -33.27 -4.40
CA GLU A 145 -5.15 -34.51 -5.19
C GLU A 145 -6.49 -34.77 -5.90
N ARG A 146 -7.62 -34.31 -5.38
CA ARG A 146 -8.94 -34.55 -6.01
C ARG A 146 -9.19 -33.56 -7.15
N ILE A 147 -8.87 -32.29 -6.93
CA ILE A 147 -9.07 -31.21 -7.92
C ILE A 147 -8.18 -31.45 -9.14
N ASN A 148 -6.93 -31.90 -8.92
CA ASN A 148 -6.01 -32.28 -9.99
C ASN A 148 -6.46 -33.48 -10.85
N LYS A 149 -7.58 -34.16 -10.53
CA LYS A 149 -8.15 -35.24 -11.37
C LYS A 149 -9.29 -34.75 -12.27
N ILE A 150 -9.72 -33.50 -12.13
CA ILE A 150 -10.83 -32.93 -12.87
C ILE A 150 -10.34 -32.52 -14.27
N LYS A 151 -10.99 -33.06 -15.30
CA LYS A 151 -10.66 -32.87 -16.72
C LYS A 151 -11.71 -32.08 -17.47
N GLU A 152 -12.98 -32.17 -17.06
CA GLU A 152 -14.09 -31.57 -17.79
C GLU A 152 -15.12 -30.94 -16.86
N LEU A 153 -15.51 -29.69 -17.15
CA LEU A 153 -16.55 -28.95 -16.44
C LEU A 153 -17.52 -28.27 -17.42
N ASN A 154 -18.82 -28.47 -17.19
CA ASN A 154 -19.88 -27.68 -17.84
C ASN A 154 -20.47 -26.71 -16.82
N LEU A 155 -20.34 -25.41 -17.11
CA LEU A 155 -20.81 -24.32 -16.25
C LEU A 155 -21.82 -23.42 -16.98
N ASP A 156 -22.61 -23.98 -17.88
CA ASP A 156 -23.56 -23.20 -18.70
C ASP A 156 -24.65 -22.50 -17.88
N SER A 157 -24.91 -22.92 -16.64
CA SER A 157 -25.85 -22.20 -15.77
C SER A 157 -25.26 -20.91 -15.18
N ILE A 158 -23.92 -20.78 -15.16
CA ILE A 158 -23.16 -19.72 -14.51
C ILE A 158 -23.07 -18.48 -15.39
N MET A 159 -23.23 -17.31 -14.76
CA MET A 159 -23.15 -15.99 -15.38
C MET A 159 -21.92 -15.20 -14.90
N ILE A 160 -21.43 -15.49 -13.69
CA ILE A 160 -20.29 -14.78 -13.08
C ILE A 160 -19.32 -15.81 -12.51
N LEU A 161 -18.07 -15.77 -12.97
CA LEU A 161 -16.93 -16.41 -12.33
C LEU A 161 -16.18 -15.33 -11.55
N SER A 162 -15.93 -15.57 -10.26
CA SER A 162 -15.15 -14.65 -9.43
C SER A 162 -13.65 -14.87 -9.61
N ASP A 163 -12.84 -14.14 -8.85
CA ASP A 163 -11.38 -14.20 -8.96
C ASP A 163 -10.82 -15.58 -8.57
N ASN A 164 -9.78 -16.04 -9.27
CA ASN A 164 -8.98 -17.24 -8.96
C ASN A 164 -9.68 -18.62 -9.05
N VAL A 165 -10.86 -18.72 -9.67
CA VAL A 165 -11.73 -19.93 -9.62
C VAL A 165 -11.09 -21.21 -10.17
N PHE A 166 -10.12 -21.12 -11.09
CA PHE A 166 -9.53 -22.31 -11.69
C PHE A 166 -8.03 -22.50 -11.41
N ASN A 167 -7.40 -21.71 -10.53
CA ASN A 167 -5.94 -21.76 -10.33
C ASN A 167 -5.41 -23.15 -9.96
N GLN A 168 -6.23 -23.97 -9.29
CA GLN A 168 -5.89 -25.32 -8.83
C GLN A 168 -6.27 -26.43 -9.84
N TYR A 169 -6.94 -26.13 -10.95
CA TYR A 169 -7.49 -27.12 -11.88
C TYR A 169 -6.51 -27.49 -13.01
N LYS A 170 -5.27 -27.84 -12.68
CA LYS A 170 -4.17 -28.01 -13.65
C LYS A 170 -4.44 -29.05 -14.75
N CYS A 171 -5.30 -30.04 -14.48
CA CYS A 171 -5.66 -31.10 -15.44
C CYS A 171 -6.94 -30.82 -16.24
N LEU A 172 -7.57 -29.65 -16.06
CA LEU A 172 -8.80 -29.28 -16.74
C LEU A 172 -8.52 -29.04 -18.23
N SER A 173 -9.02 -29.93 -19.08
CA SER A 173 -8.83 -29.88 -20.54
C SER A 173 -10.05 -29.37 -21.29
N LYS A 174 -11.22 -29.32 -20.64
CA LYS A 174 -12.49 -28.88 -21.25
C LYS A 174 -13.31 -28.03 -20.27
N LEU A 175 -13.72 -26.84 -20.71
CA LEU A 175 -14.50 -25.90 -19.93
C LEU A 175 -15.59 -25.26 -20.80
N GLU A 176 -16.86 -25.49 -20.46
CA GLU A 176 -18.02 -24.94 -21.18
C GLU A 176 -18.64 -23.76 -20.41
N LEU A 177 -18.68 -22.57 -21.05
CA LEU A 177 -19.06 -21.28 -20.45
C LEU A 177 -20.13 -20.53 -21.27
N ASN A 178 -21.18 -21.21 -21.76
CA ASN A 178 -22.05 -20.63 -22.79
C ASN A 178 -22.81 -19.35 -22.36
N ASN A 179 -23.14 -19.21 -21.08
CA ASN A 179 -23.92 -18.06 -20.55
C ASN A 179 -23.09 -17.09 -19.69
N ILE A 180 -21.76 -17.20 -19.72
CA ILE A 180 -20.88 -16.35 -18.92
C ILE A 180 -20.97 -14.88 -19.35
N ARG A 181 -21.02 -13.96 -18.38
CA ARG A 181 -21.02 -12.51 -18.60
C ARG A 181 -19.82 -11.82 -17.96
N ILE A 182 -19.34 -12.32 -16.83
CA ILE A 182 -18.26 -11.72 -16.05
C ILE A 182 -17.26 -12.81 -15.68
N ILE A 183 -15.98 -12.58 -15.96
CA ILE A 183 -14.86 -13.38 -15.48
C ILE A 183 -14.00 -12.45 -14.60
N GLY A 184 -13.79 -12.84 -13.35
CA GLY A 184 -12.98 -12.12 -12.36
C GLY A 184 -11.47 -12.31 -12.56
N ASN A 185 -10.68 -11.64 -11.73
CA ASN A 185 -9.22 -11.58 -11.86
C ASN A 185 -8.57 -12.96 -11.68
N GLU A 186 -7.54 -13.27 -12.46
CA GLU A 186 -6.81 -14.54 -12.37
C GLU A 186 -7.73 -15.78 -12.42
N CYS A 187 -8.93 -15.69 -13.01
CA CYS A 187 -9.92 -16.75 -12.89
C CYS A 187 -9.52 -18.05 -13.61
N ILE A 188 -9.04 -17.94 -14.85
CA ILE A 188 -8.64 -19.00 -15.76
C ILE A 188 -7.12 -18.87 -15.95
N ASN A 189 -6.37 -19.05 -14.84
CA ASN A 189 -4.93 -18.88 -14.82
C ASN A 189 -4.21 -20.24 -14.81
N GLN A 190 -3.16 -20.40 -15.62
CA GLN A 190 -2.30 -21.58 -15.67
C GLN A 190 -3.07 -22.90 -15.86
N LEU A 191 -4.02 -22.89 -16.80
CA LEU A 191 -4.74 -24.08 -17.24
C LEU A 191 -4.06 -24.71 -18.45
N ASP A 192 -2.86 -25.26 -18.24
CA ASP A 192 -2.04 -25.78 -19.33
C ASP A 192 -2.63 -27.01 -20.03
N SER A 193 -3.65 -27.66 -19.47
CA SER A 193 -4.34 -28.77 -20.16
C SER A 193 -5.44 -28.28 -21.13
N LEU A 194 -5.85 -27.01 -21.05
CA LEU A 194 -6.94 -26.43 -21.82
C LEU A 194 -6.46 -26.03 -23.21
N LYS A 195 -7.09 -26.57 -24.26
CA LYS A 195 -6.72 -26.31 -25.67
C LYS A 195 -7.64 -25.33 -26.38
N GLU A 196 -8.91 -25.34 -26.02
CA GLU A 196 -9.94 -24.51 -26.67
C GLU A 196 -10.83 -23.89 -25.60
N LEU A 197 -11.18 -22.62 -25.80
CA LEU A 197 -12.07 -21.88 -24.91
C LEU A 197 -13.09 -21.09 -25.72
N ASN A 198 -14.36 -21.52 -25.66
CA ASN A 198 -15.44 -20.88 -26.41
C ASN A 198 -16.30 -20.00 -25.49
N ILE A 199 -16.25 -18.69 -25.69
CA ILE A 199 -16.99 -17.71 -24.89
C ILE A 199 -17.88 -16.84 -25.78
N GLN A 200 -19.20 -16.94 -25.63
CA GLN A 200 -20.16 -16.33 -26.55
C GLN A 200 -20.92 -15.12 -26.01
N SER A 201 -20.92 -14.89 -24.69
CA SER A 201 -21.79 -13.88 -24.04
C SER A 201 -21.07 -12.94 -23.04
N LEU A 202 -19.74 -12.93 -23.03
CA LEU A 202 -18.90 -12.18 -22.11
C LEU A 202 -19.05 -10.68 -22.28
N ARG A 203 -19.04 -9.96 -21.15
CA ARG A 203 -19.16 -8.51 -21.06
C ARG A 203 -17.95 -7.87 -20.38
N TYR A 204 -17.48 -8.53 -19.33
CA TYR A 204 -16.36 -8.10 -18.50
C TYR A 204 -15.35 -9.23 -18.34
N ILE A 205 -14.07 -8.89 -18.48
CA ILE A 205 -12.94 -9.75 -18.13
C ILE A 205 -12.01 -8.97 -17.19
N GLY A 206 -11.66 -9.54 -16.03
CA GLY A 206 -10.78 -8.92 -15.05
C GLY A 206 -9.28 -9.00 -15.42
N ASN A 207 -8.44 -8.50 -14.52
CA ASN A 207 -6.98 -8.49 -14.68
C ASN A 207 -6.42 -9.91 -14.67
N HIS A 208 -5.49 -10.21 -15.58
CA HIS A 208 -4.87 -11.55 -15.69
C HIS A 208 -5.91 -12.70 -15.74
N SER A 209 -7.12 -12.46 -16.27
CA SER A 209 -8.22 -13.44 -16.13
C SER A 209 -8.02 -14.73 -16.90
N ILE A 210 -7.55 -14.65 -18.15
CA ILE A 210 -7.27 -15.79 -19.01
C ILE A 210 -5.77 -15.71 -19.32
N CYS A 211 -4.95 -16.02 -18.31
CA CYS A 211 -3.50 -15.90 -18.43
C CYS A 211 -2.77 -17.22 -18.24
N ASP A 212 -1.55 -17.28 -18.78
CA ASP A 212 -0.60 -18.38 -18.66
C ASP A 212 -1.19 -19.76 -19.03
N CYS A 213 -2.22 -19.79 -19.87
CA CYS A 213 -2.77 -21.04 -20.43
C CYS A 213 -1.94 -21.44 -21.65
N THR A 214 -0.75 -21.98 -21.41
CA THR A 214 0.31 -22.08 -22.42
C THR A 214 -0.01 -23.02 -23.59
N GLN A 215 -0.96 -23.96 -23.44
CA GLN A 215 -1.40 -24.87 -24.50
C GLN A 215 -2.73 -24.46 -25.18
N LEU A 216 -3.30 -23.30 -24.81
CA LEU A 216 -4.53 -22.81 -25.44
C LEU A 216 -4.25 -22.40 -26.89
N THR A 217 -4.85 -23.09 -27.86
CA THR A 217 -4.63 -22.87 -29.30
C THR A 217 -5.74 -22.07 -29.97
N SER A 218 -6.95 -22.08 -29.40
CA SER A 218 -8.11 -21.40 -29.94
C SER A 218 -8.96 -20.74 -28.85
N ILE A 219 -9.41 -19.51 -29.09
CA ILE A 219 -10.37 -18.80 -28.24
C ILE A 219 -11.47 -18.14 -29.08
N THR A 220 -12.70 -18.15 -28.56
CA THR A 220 -13.82 -17.37 -29.10
C THR A 220 -14.08 -16.16 -28.23
N LEU A 221 -14.00 -14.94 -28.80
CA LEU A 221 -14.31 -13.70 -28.10
C LEU A 221 -15.61 -13.07 -28.64
N PRO A 222 -16.56 -12.69 -27.76
CA PRO A 222 -17.87 -12.21 -28.19
C PRO A 222 -17.91 -10.70 -28.40
N HIS A 223 -18.69 -10.26 -29.39
CA HIS A 223 -18.90 -8.83 -29.68
C HIS A 223 -19.51 -8.03 -28.51
N THR A 224 -19.98 -8.71 -27.45
CA THR A 224 -20.54 -8.10 -26.24
C THR A 224 -19.48 -7.68 -25.21
N LEU A 225 -18.21 -7.98 -25.44
CA LEU A 225 -17.10 -7.58 -24.58
C LEU A 225 -16.89 -6.06 -24.68
N TYR A 226 -16.95 -5.35 -23.56
CA TYR A 226 -16.78 -3.90 -23.53
C TYR A 226 -15.82 -3.39 -22.44
N GLU A 227 -15.45 -4.25 -21.48
CA GLU A 227 -14.55 -3.88 -20.40
C GLU A 227 -13.54 -5.01 -20.17
N GLU A 228 -12.26 -4.64 -20.24
CA GLU A 228 -11.13 -5.54 -20.16
C GLU A 228 -10.12 -5.08 -19.10
N GLY A 229 -9.71 -6.01 -18.25
CA GLY A 229 -8.67 -5.81 -17.26
C GLY A 229 -7.28 -5.86 -17.88
N THR A 230 -6.30 -5.36 -17.14
CA THR A 230 -4.88 -5.36 -17.52
C THR A 230 -4.37 -6.78 -17.68
N ASN A 231 -3.59 -7.04 -18.74
CA ASN A 231 -2.96 -8.33 -19.03
C ASN A 231 -3.93 -9.52 -19.05
N CYS A 232 -5.19 -9.31 -19.43
CA CYS A 232 -6.23 -10.34 -19.31
C CYS A 232 -6.03 -11.57 -20.21
N PHE A 233 -5.13 -11.49 -21.20
CA PHE A 233 -4.77 -12.56 -22.13
C PHE A 233 -3.26 -12.89 -22.13
N GLN A 234 -2.55 -12.56 -21.05
CA GLN A 234 -1.10 -12.74 -20.99
C GLN A 234 -0.70 -14.23 -21.05
N GLY A 235 0.43 -14.57 -21.67
CA GLY A 235 1.00 -15.93 -21.62
C GLY A 235 0.28 -16.98 -22.47
N LEU A 236 -0.56 -16.57 -23.42
CA LEU A 236 -1.26 -17.45 -24.36
C LEU A 236 -0.37 -17.82 -25.57
N LEU A 237 0.81 -18.38 -25.30
CA LEU A 237 1.89 -18.54 -26.29
C LEU A 237 1.56 -19.49 -27.46
N SER A 238 0.66 -20.46 -27.25
CA SER A 238 0.24 -21.40 -28.30
C SER A 238 -0.98 -20.93 -29.11
N LEU A 239 -1.53 -19.76 -28.80
CA LEU A 239 -2.76 -19.28 -29.41
C LEU A 239 -2.55 -18.95 -30.89
N LYS A 240 -3.38 -19.54 -31.75
CA LYS A 240 -3.30 -19.36 -33.22
C LYS A 240 -4.58 -18.81 -33.80
N HIS A 241 -5.71 -19.24 -33.27
CA HIS A 241 -7.03 -18.92 -33.81
C HIS A 241 -7.83 -18.12 -32.79
N ILE A 242 -8.19 -16.89 -33.16
CA ILE A 242 -9.13 -16.08 -32.40
C ILE A 242 -10.38 -15.92 -33.26
N SER A 243 -11.43 -16.66 -32.91
CA SER A 243 -12.72 -16.45 -33.56
C SER A 243 -13.43 -15.27 -32.91
N ASN A 244 -13.78 -14.26 -33.70
CA ASN A 244 -14.48 -13.06 -33.24
C ASN A 244 -15.73 -12.82 -34.10
N TYR A 245 -16.74 -12.17 -33.52
CA TYR A 245 -17.98 -11.87 -34.24
C TYR A 245 -18.01 -10.46 -34.83
N VAL A 246 -17.34 -9.47 -34.22
CA VAL A 246 -17.20 -8.08 -34.72
C VAL A 246 -16.02 -7.33 -34.04
N ILE A 247 -15.23 -7.96 -33.17
CA ILE A 247 -14.22 -7.24 -32.37
C ILE A 247 -13.02 -6.88 -33.25
N THR A 248 -12.79 -5.58 -33.44
CA THR A 248 -11.60 -5.07 -34.15
C THR A 248 -10.53 -4.56 -33.18
N LYS A 249 -10.84 -4.46 -31.88
CA LYS A 249 -9.97 -3.85 -30.87
C LYS A 249 -10.23 -4.39 -29.47
N ILE A 250 -9.17 -4.62 -28.69
CA ILE A 250 -9.23 -4.99 -27.26
C ILE A 250 -8.42 -3.99 -26.45
N ASN A 251 -9.00 -3.51 -25.35
CA ASN A 251 -8.37 -2.52 -24.46
C ASN A 251 -7.64 -3.17 -23.28
N THR A 252 -6.79 -4.15 -23.57
CA THR A 252 -5.87 -4.74 -22.58
C THR A 252 -4.45 -4.27 -22.85
N THR A 253 -3.63 -4.40 -21.82
CA THR A 253 -2.16 -4.32 -21.91
C THR A 253 -1.61 -5.71 -22.23
N LEU A 254 -0.65 -5.86 -23.17
CA LEU A 254 0.01 -7.14 -23.50
C LEU A 254 1.48 -6.94 -23.92
N PRO A 255 2.36 -7.93 -23.67
CA PRO A 255 3.70 -7.97 -24.24
C PRO A 255 3.65 -7.94 -25.77
N PHE A 256 4.66 -7.35 -26.40
CA PHE A 256 4.76 -7.22 -27.84
C PHE A 256 4.59 -8.56 -28.57
N GLU A 257 5.27 -9.62 -28.14
CA GLU A 257 5.23 -10.94 -28.78
C GLU A 257 3.81 -11.54 -28.75
N GLU A 258 3.11 -11.36 -27.62
CA GLU A 258 1.75 -11.87 -27.42
C GLU A 258 0.72 -11.01 -28.16
N ALA A 259 0.90 -9.69 -28.19
CA ALA A 259 0.06 -8.78 -28.95
C ALA A 259 0.09 -9.10 -30.45
N GLN A 260 1.21 -9.60 -30.99
CA GLN A 260 1.29 -10.00 -32.39
C GLN A 260 0.32 -11.13 -32.76
N ILE A 261 -0.02 -12.01 -31.82
CA ILE A 261 -1.02 -13.06 -32.06
C ILE A 261 -2.39 -12.44 -32.37
N PHE A 262 -2.77 -11.40 -31.62
CA PHE A 262 -4.02 -10.67 -31.80
C PHE A 262 -4.00 -9.84 -33.08
N ILE A 263 -2.90 -9.13 -33.36
CA ILE A 263 -2.72 -8.33 -34.57
C ILE A 263 -2.81 -9.21 -35.82
N ASN A 264 -2.18 -10.39 -35.82
CA ASN A 264 -2.25 -11.36 -36.91
C ASN A 264 -3.68 -11.91 -37.13
N ASN A 265 -4.50 -11.93 -36.08
CA ASN A 265 -5.93 -12.24 -36.15
C ASN A 265 -6.81 -10.99 -36.44
N ARG A 266 -6.22 -9.88 -36.88
CA ARG A 266 -6.88 -8.60 -37.21
C ARG A 266 -7.58 -7.93 -36.02
N ILE A 267 -7.00 -8.06 -34.82
CA ILE A 267 -7.48 -7.44 -33.59
C ILE A 267 -6.41 -6.47 -33.09
N ASP A 268 -6.76 -5.17 -33.02
CA ASP A 268 -5.90 -4.14 -32.48
C ASP A 268 -5.76 -4.26 -30.95
N ILE A 269 -4.54 -4.20 -30.42
CA ILE A 269 -4.26 -4.17 -28.99
C ILE A 269 -3.83 -2.77 -28.61
N ASN A 270 -4.55 -2.20 -27.65
CA ASN A 270 -4.46 -0.79 -27.39
C ASN A 270 -3.20 -0.41 -26.60
N ASP A 271 -2.68 -1.27 -25.73
CA ASP A 271 -1.55 -0.93 -24.85
C ASP A 271 -0.47 -2.01 -24.91
N ILE A 272 0.38 -1.93 -25.93
CA ILE A 272 1.44 -2.91 -26.15
C ILE A 272 2.69 -2.48 -25.39
N TYR A 273 3.28 -3.36 -24.59
CA TYR A 273 4.53 -3.09 -23.89
C TYR A 273 5.65 -4.04 -24.31
N LEU A 274 6.89 -3.60 -24.16
CA LEU A 274 8.08 -4.38 -24.47
C LEU A 274 8.79 -4.78 -23.17
N ARG A 275 8.99 -6.08 -22.97
CA ARG A 275 9.72 -6.62 -21.80
C ARG A 275 11.22 -6.66 -22.03
N ASN A 276 11.62 -7.12 -23.20
CA ASN A 276 13.01 -7.31 -23.59
C ASN A 276 13.24 -6.74 -24.99
N THR A 277 14.47 -6.33 -25.29
CA THR A 277 14.81 -5.85 -26.62
C THR A 277 14.71 -6.95 -27.68
N THR A 278 14.52 -6.54 -28.94
CA THR A 278 14.72 -7.41 -30.10
C THR A 278 16.21 -7.74 -30.27
N GLU A 279 16.54 -8.74 -31.10
CA GLU A 279 17.94 -9.11 -31.41
C GLU A 279 18.77 -7.91 -31.92
N ASN A 280 18.14 -6.94 -32.58
CA ASN A 280 18.77 -5.73 -33.10
C ASN A 280 18.60 -4.50 -32.20
N ASN A 281 18.10 -4.67 -30.97
CA ASN A 281 17.78 -3.59 -30.03
C ASN A 281 16.82 -2.52 -30.57
N GLU A 282 15.96 -2.88 -31.51
CA GLU A 282 14.91 -2.02 -32.04
C GLU A 282 13.65 -2.10 -31.17
N ILE A 283 12.92 -0.99 -31.06
CA ILE A 283 11.59 -0.92 -30.45
C ILE A 283 10.55 -0.98 -31.57
N PRO A 284 9.72 -2.03 -31.62
CA PRO A 284 8.72 -2.15 -32.67
C PRO A 284 7.67 -1.04 -32.66
N ASN A 285 7.17 -0.69 -33.85
CA ASN A 285 6.04 0.24 -33.99
C ASN A 285 4.78 -0.31 -33.31
N GLY A 286 4.04 0.56 -32.62
CA GLY A 286 2.83 0.19 -31.86
C GLY A 286 3.08 -0.05 -30.38
N VAL A 287 4.33 -0.31 -29.97
CA VAL A 287 4.71 -0.33 -28.55
C VAL A 287 4.47 1.04 -27.93
N LYS A 288 3.76 1.07 -26.80
CA LYS A 288 3.43 2.26 -26.02
C LYS A 288 4.26 2.41 -24.75
N ARG A 289 4.75 1.30 -24.21
CA ARG A 289 5.47 1.25 -22.93
C ARG A 289 6.70 0.34 -22.99
N LEU A 290 7.79 0.76 -22.35
CA LEU A 290 8.89 -0.14 -21.96
C LEU A 290 8.68 -0.58 -20.51
N GLU A 291 8.97 -1.84 -20.20
CA GLU A 291 9.00 -2.39 -18.85
C GLU A 291 10.41 -2.27 -18.22
N PRO A 292 10.53 -2.46 -16.89
CA PRO A 292 11.81 -2.28 -16.22
C PRO A 292 12.91 -3.16 -16.78
N ASN A 293 14.11 -2.60 -16.88
CA ASN A 293 15.32 -3.27 -17.39
C ASN A 293 15.25 -3.70 -18.86
N CYS A 294 14.34 -3.13 -19.65
CA CYS A 294 14.15 -3.53 -21.05
C CYS A 294 15.46 -3.46 -21.86
N PHE A 295 16.28 -2.42 -21.65
CA PHE A 295 17.57 -2.21 -22.32
C PHE A 295 18.78 -2.34 -21.37
N HIS A 296 18.69 -3.18 -20.33
CA HIS A 296 19.77 -3.38 -19.37
C HIS A 296 21.07 -3.91 -20.02
N GLU A 297 22.21 -3.28 -19.71
CA GLU A 297 23.57 -3.64 -20.16
C GLU A 297 23.72 -3.76 -21.70
N LYS A 298 22.88 -3.06 -22.47
CA LYS A 298 22.94 -3.11 -23.94
C LYS A 298 24.03 -2.18 -24.48
N GLU A 299 24.80 -2.68 -25.44
CA GLU A 299 25.75 -1.89 -26.23
C GLU A 299 25.01 -1.02 -27.26
N LEU A 300 24.48 0.13 -26.81
CA LEU A 300 23.73 1.08 -27.66
C LEU A 300 24.45 2.42 -27.73
N ASP A 301 24.90 2.82 -28.92
CA ASP A 301 25.37 4.18 -29.17
C ASP A 301 24.24 5.11 -29.65
N TYR A 302 23.19 4.53 -30.26
CA TYR A 302 22.01 5.22 -30.77
C TYR A 302 20.76 4.32 -30.69
N ILE A 303 19.60 4.91 -30.39
CA ILE A 303 18.30 4.25 -30.47
C ILE A 303 17.24 5.20 -31.00
N GLN A 304 16.44 4.72 -31.96
CA GLN A 304 15.28 5.46 -32.47
C GLN A 304 14.01 5.03 -31.72
N LEU A 305 13.37 5.98 -31.04
CA LEU A 305 12.10 5.72 -30.34
C LEU A 305 10.91 5.90 -31.31
N PRO A 306 9.98 4.93 -31.40
CA PRO A 306 8.80 5.07 -32.24
C PRO A 306 7.83 6.08 -31.63
N THR A 307 7.06 6.77 -32.49
CA THR A 307 6.09 7.80 -32.06
C THR A 307 4.94 7.25 -31.19
N SER A 308 4.71 5.93 -31.24
CA SER A 308 3.74 5.24 -30.39
C SER A 308 4.21 5.11 -28.94
N LEU A 309 5.52 5.14 -28.69
CA LEU A 309 6.10 4.98 -27.36
C LEU A 309 5.84 6.25 -26.55
N THR A 310 5.14 6.10 -25.42
CA THR A 310 4.70 7.23 -24.58
C THR A 310 5.04 7.05 -23.11
N TYR A 311 5.54 5.88 -22.71
CA TYR A 311 5.82 5.52 -21.32
C TYR A 311 7.17 4.82 -21.19
N LEU A 312 8.02 5.32 -20.29
CA LEU A 312 9.22 4.63 -19.81
C LEU A 312 9.06 4.29 -18.33
N SER A 313 9.27 3.03 -17.97
CA SER A 313 9.32 2.57 -16.58
C SER A 313 10.70 2.74 -15.97
N THR A 314 10.80 2.51 -14.65
CA THR A 314 12.07 2.52 -13.92
C THR A 314 13.08 1.58 -14.56
N ASP A 315 14.32 2.03 -14.70
CA ASP A 315 15.42 1.29 -15.31
C ASP A 315 15.13 0.79 -16.74
N SER A 316 14.24 1.45 -17.51
CA SER A 316 14.00 1.07 -18.91
C SER A 316 15.30 1.02 -19.71
N PHE A 317 16.20 1.98 -19.45
CA PHE A 317 17.55 2.07 -19.96
C PHE A 317 18.52 2.04 -18.77
N HIS A 318 19.21 0.92 -18.55
CA HIS A 318 20.08 0.72 -17.39
C HIS A 318 21.47 0.24 -17.84
N ASP A 319 22.54 0.76 -17.24
CA ASP A 319 23.94 0.40 -17.55
C ASP A 319 24.30 0.54 -19.03
N ILE A 320 23.84 1.61 -19.69
CA ILE A 320 24.09 1.85 -21.11
C ILE A 320 25.29 2.78 -21.28
N SER A 321 26.45 2.18 -21.49
CA SER A 321 27.73 2.90 -21.47
C SER A 321 28.05 3.68 -22.74
N LEU A 322 27.38 3.43 -23.87
CA LEU A 322 27.71 4.03 -25.18
C LEU A 322 26.72 5.11 -25.64
N LEU A 323 25.56 5.24 -24.99
CA LEU A 323 24.47 6.08 -25.47
C LEU A 323 24.78 7.54 -25.20
N LYS A 324 24.97 8.33 -26.27
CA LYS A 324 25.39 9.75 -26.14
C LYS A 324 24.26 10.74 -26.18
N GLU A 325 23.25 10.46 -27.00
CA GLU A 325 22.11 11.35 -27.20
C GLU A 325 20.81 10.54 -27.32
N ILE A 326 19.71 11.09 -26.83
CA ILE A 326 18.38 10.49 -27.01
C ILE A 326 17.28 11.54 -27.19
N ASP A 327 16.33 11.22 -28.08
CA ASP A 327 15.17 12.04 -28.37
C ASP A 327 13.90 11.44 -27.73
N LEU A 328 13.40 12.12 -26.70
CA LEU A 328 12.27 11.70 -25.88
C LEU A 328 11.00 12.51 -26.18
N ARG A 329 10.93 13.20 -27.32
CA ARG A 329 9.84 14.14 -27.62
C ARG A 329 8.44 13.52 -27.65
N TYR A 330 8.31 12.20 -27.76
CA TYR A 330 6.99 11.54 -27.79
C TYR A 330 6.64 10.89 -26.44
N ILE A 331 7.57 10.85 -25.50
CA ILE A 331 7.34 10.27 -24.18
C ILE A 331 6.52 11.25 -23.33
N LYS A 332 5.42 10.74 -22.77
CA LYS A 332 4.47 11.50 -21.96
C LYS A 332 4.64 11.23 -20.47
N LYS A 333 5.16 10.05 -20.11
CA LYS A 333 5.32 9.62 -18.73
C LYS A 333 6.64 8.88 -18.54
N PHE A 334 7.32 9.23 -17.45
CA PHE A 334 8.54 8.59 -16.98
C PHE A 334 8.34 8.16 -15.53
N GLU A 335 8.83 6.98 -15.19
CA GLU A 335 9.06 6.60 -13.80
C GLU A 335 10.47 7.02 -13.37
N ASP A 336 10.72 7.00 -12.05
CA ASP A 336 12.03 7.30 -11.46
C ASP A 336 13.09 6.38 -12.08
N ASP A 337 14.29 6.92 -12.33
CA ASP A 337 15.46 6.21 -12.86
C ASP A 337 15.22 5.51 -14.22
N SER A 338 14.33 6.04 -15.07
CA SER A 338 14.09 5.51 -16.44
C SER A 338 15.37 5.36 -17.28
N PHE A 339 16.36 6.23 -17.04
CA PHE A 339 17.75 6.13 -17.48
C PHE A 339 18.64 6.07 -16.23
N ASN A 340 19.26 4.92 -16.00
CA ASN A 340 20.12 4.70 -14.86
C ASN A 340 21.50 4.23 -15.32
N ASN A 341 22.55 4.83 -14.76
CA ASN A 341 23.94 4.56 -15.08
C ASN A 341 24.22 4.58 -16.60
N CYS A 342 23.90 5.70 -17.24
CA CYS A 342 24.23 5.96 -18.64
C CYS A 342 25.37 6.99 -18.71
N PRO A 343 26.64 6.59 -18.46
CA PRO A 343 27.73 7.51 -18.20
C PRO A 343 28.08 8.42 -19.38
N ASP A 344 27.91 7.95 -20.62
CA ASP A 344 28.23 8.72 -21.83
C ASP A 344 27.08 9.59 -22.32
N LEU A 345 25.90 9.55 -21.66
CA LEU A 345 24.75 10.35 -22.06
C LEU A 345 25.03 11.82 -21.82
N THR A 346 25.10 12.59 -22.90
CA THR A 346 25.50 14.01 -22.87
C THR A 346 24.39 14.97 -23.23
N SER A 347 23.43 14.52 -24.06
CA SER A 347 22.34 15.35 -24.56
C SER A 347 21.01 14.61 -24.60
N VAL A 348 19.94 15.28 -24.17
CA VAL A 348 18.56 14.74 -24.23
C VAL A 348 17.63 15.79 -24.82
N THR A 349 16.68 15.37 -25.65
CA THR A 349 15.58 16.22 -26.13
C THR A 349 14.24 15.80 -25.52
N ILE A 350 13.48 16.73 -24.94
CA ILE A 350 12.21 16.47 -24.22
C ILE A 350 11.13 17.45 -24.68
N MET A 351 9.87 16.99 -24.76
CA MET A 351 8.74 17.81 -25.22
C MET A 351 8.39 18.94 -24.24
N ASN A 352 7.93 18.58 -23.04
CA ASN A 352 7.30 19.49 -22.09
C ASN A 352 7.88 19.29 -20.68
N LYS A 353 7.89 20.37 -19.89
CA LYS A 353 8.26 20.38 -18.46
C LYS A 353 7.44 19.40 -17.61
N GLU A 354 6.17 19.18 -17.95
CA GLU A 354 5.30 18.26 -17.19
C GLU A 354 5.72 16.79 -17.34
N CYS A 355 6.48 16.47 -18.38
CA CYS A 355 7.05 15.16 -18.59
C CYS A 355 8.44 15.03 -17.95
N PHE A 356 9.06 16.13 -17.51
CA PHE A 356 10.37 16.09 -16.90
C PHE A 356 10.27 15.66 -15.43
N ASN A 357 10.35 14.35 -15.18
CA ASN A 357 10.68 13.84 -13.86
C ASN A 357 12.21 13.88 -13.68
N CYS A 358 12.68 14.70 -12.75
CA CYS A 358 14.11 14.93 -12.52
C CYS A 358 14.89 13.72 -11.99
N LYS A 359 14.20 12.66 -11.53
CA LYS A 359 14.83 11.39 -11.20
C LYS A 359 15.05 10.49 -12.41
N MET A 360 14.64 10.89 -13.61
CA MET A 360 14.75 10.02 -14.78
C MET A 360 16.19 9.73 -15.22
N PHE A 361 17.18 10.55 -14.84
CA PHE A 361 18.59 10.43 -15.27
C PHE A 361 19.54 10.13 -14.11
N CYS A 362 19.38 8.96 -13.49
CA CYS A 362 20.28 8.50 -12.44
C CYS A 362 21.66 8.16 -13.02
N GLN A 363 22.74 8.60 -12.37
CA GLN A 363 24.11 8.24 -12.75
C GLN A 363 24.44 8.54 -14.23
N CYS A 364 23.99 9.69 -14.71
CA CYS A 364 24.35 10.24 -16.01
C CYS A 364 25.30 11.44 -15.84
N PRO A 365 26.54 11.24 -15.33
CA PRO A 365 27.45 12.33 -14.93
C PRO A 365 27.84 13.29 -16.05
N ASN A 366 27.76 12.86 -17.31
CA ASN A 366 28.11 13.69 -18.46
C ASN A 366 26.91 14.43 -19.08
N LEU A 367 25.71 14.30 -18.51
CA LEU A 367 24.51 14.95 -19.03
C LEU A 367 24.58 16.46 -18.81
N LYS A 368 24.95 17.19 -19.87
CA LYS A 368 25.18 18.65 -19.85
C LYS A 368 24.18 19.44 -20.66
N ASN A 369 23.38 18.77 -21.49
CA ASN A 369 22.48 19.45 -22.42
C ASN A 369 21.08 18.84 -22.40
N ILE A 370 20.11 19.55 -21.80
CA ILE A 370 18.70 19.16 -21.82
C ILE A 370 17.96 20.14 -22.72
N LYS A 371 17.51 19.68 -23.88
CA LYS A 371 16.80 20.51 -24.88
C LYS A 371 15.30 20.36 -24.70
N PHE A 372 14.65 21.43 -24.24
CA PHE A 372 13.18 21.51 -24.23
C PHE A 372 12.70 22.00 -25.60
N ILE A 373 11.75 21.28 -26.21
CA ILE A 373 11.12 21.69 -27.47
C ILE A 373 10.14 22.85 -27.21
N ASP A 374 9.41 22.79 -26.10
CA ASP A 374 8.56 23.88 -25.62
C ASP A 374 9.31 24.80 -24.65
N SER A 375 8.64 25.84 -24.13
CA SER A 375 9.27 26.78 -23.18
C SER A 375 9.75 26.04 -21.91
N PRO A 376 11.04 26.17 -21.53
CA PRO A 376 11.58 25.50 -20.36
C PRO A 376 10.93 26.02 -19.07
N PRO A 377 10.89 25.20 -18.00
CA PRO A 377 10.47 25.67 -16.69
C PRO A 377 11.46 26.71 -16.15
N SER A 378 10.99 27.73 -15.43
CA SER A 378 11.87 28.69 -14.75
C SER A 378 12.46 28.15 -13.45
N VAL A 379 11.74 27.23 -12.80
CA VAL A 379 12.11 26.58 -11.54
C VAL A 379 11.69 25.12 -11.61
N ILE A 380 12.55 24.23 -11.11
CA ILE A 380 12.21 22.82 -10.86
C ILE A 380 12.21 22.60 -9.35
N GLU A 381 11.05 22.19 -8.82
CA GLU A 381 10.85 21.96 -7.39
C GLU A 381 11.17 20.51 -6.97
N ASP A 382 11.20 19.59 -7.94
CA ASP A 382 11.46 18.18 -7.71
C ASP A 382 12.94 17.90 -7.36
N VAL A 383 13.17 16.70 -6.82
CA VAL A 383 14.48 16.23 -6.33
C VAL A 383 15.37 15.75 -7.48
N ILE A 384 16.33 16.57 -7.92
CA ILE A 384 17.19 16.30 -9.09
C ILE A 384 18.57 15.81 -8.66
N ASP A 385 19.17 14.87 -9.38
CA ASP A 385 20.61 14.60 -9.22
C ASP A 385 21.47 15.87 -9.49
N ASN A 386 22.63 15.97 -8.83
CA ASN A 386 23.46 17.18 -8.88
C ASN A 386 23.94 17.56 -10.29
N GLU A 387 24.34 16.59 -11.12
CA GLU A 387 24.87 16.87 -12.47
C GLU A 387 23.78 17.36 -13.45
N PRO A 388 22.60 16.70 -13.57
CA PRO A 388 21.49 17.25 -14.34
C PRO A 388 21.04 18.63 -13.84
N ALA A 389 21.05 18.88 -12.52
CA ALA A 389 20.73 20.20 -11.97
C ALA A 389 21.71 21.28 -12.46
N MET A 390 23.00 20.99 -12.53
CA MET A 390 24.01 21.91 -13.10
C MET A 390 23.77 22.20 -14.58
N ALA A 391 23.38 21.19 -15.36
CA ALA A 391 23.04 21.36 -16.78
C ALA A 391 21.84 22.31 -16.97
N LEU A 392 20.80 22.17 -16.15
CA LEU A 392 19.60 23.00 -16.18
C LEU A 392 19.89 24.44 -15.77
N GLU A 393 20.72 24.65 -14.74
CA GLU A 393 21.10 26.00 -14.30
C GLU A 393 21.95 26.75 -15.31
N ASN A 394 22.84 26.07 -16.04
CA ASN A 394 23.58 26.68 -17.16
C ASN A 394 22.63 27.20 -18.27
N GLN A 395 21.38 26.73 -18.29
CA GLN A 395 20.32 27.19 -19.18
C GLN A 395 19.39 28.23 -18.53
N GLY A 396 19.69 28.67 -17.30
CA GLY A 396 18.91 29.66 -16.55
C GLY A 396 17.75 29.08 -15.75
N ILE A 397 17.68 27.76 -15.56
CA ILE A 397 16.60 27.07 -14.83
C ILE A 397 17.03 26.86 -13.38
N THR A 398 16.29 27.40 -12.42
CA THR A 398 16.66 27.32 -10.99
C THR A 398 16.33 25.95 -10.40
N CYS A 399 17.30 25.30 -9.74
CA CYS A 399 17.12 24.00 -9.08
C CYS A 399 17.51 24.08 -7.60
N ASN A 400 16.51 24.22 -6.70
CA ASN A 400 16.76 24.44 -5.27
C ASN A 400 16.94 23.15 -4.44
N THR A 401 16.50 22.02 -5.02
CA THR A 401 16.42 20.72 -4.36
C THR A 401 17.28 19.71 -5.13
N VAL A 402 18.21 19.05 -4.44
CA VAL A 402 19.15 18.13 -5.08
C VAL A 402 19.22 16.80 -4.34
N GLN A 403 19.25 15.70 -5.09
CA GLN A 403 19.61 14.38 -4.60
C GLN A 403 21.12 14.17 -4.70
N LEU A 404 21.72 13.73 -3.60
CA LEU A 404 23.10 13.28 -3.57
C LEU A 404 23.16 11.76 -3.72
N ARG A 405 23.73 11.33 -4.85
CA ARG A 405 24.07 9.94 -5.16
C ARG A 405 25.59 9.85 -5.34
N MET A 406 26.37 9.87 -4.25
CA MET A 406 27.82 10.08 -4.36
C MET A 406 28.59 8.81 -4.78
N HIS A 407 29.43 8.93 -5.82
CA HIS A 407 30.50 7.97 -6.15
C HIS A 407 31.89 8.62 -6.35
N THR A 408 32.01 9.94 -6.25
CA THR A 408 33.30 10.64 -6.08
C THR A 408 33.05 12.00 -5.42
N THR A 409 34.09 12.55 -4.77
CA THR A 409 34.13 13.85 -4.05
C THR A 409 33.24 14.92 -4.70
N THR A 410 32.06 15.14 -4.12
CA THR A 410 31.06 16.06 -4.68
C THR A 410 31.07 17.34 -3.85
N GLN A 411 31.68 18.40 -4.40
CA GLN A 411 31.46 19.74 -3.88
C GLN A 411 30.07 20.19 -4.32
N LEU A 412 29.14 20.31 -3.37
CA LEU A 412 27.82 20.88 -3.65
C LEU A 412 27.98 22.35 -4.07
N ARG A 413 27.24 22.77 -5.09
CA ARG A 413 27.24 24.17 -5.56
C ARG A 413 26.42 25.08 -4.63
N GLU A 414 26.77 26.36 -4.61
CA GLU A 414 25.99 27.39 -3.92
C GLU A 414 24.60 27.59 -4.56
N GLY A 415 23.59 27.92 -3.75
CA GLY A 415 22.20 28.10 -4.17
C GLY A 415 21.27 26.94 -3.82
N ILE A 416 21.81 25.73 -3.60
CA ILE A 416 21.03 24.58 -3.12
C ILE A 416 20.48 24.88 -1.72
N LYS A 417 19.18 24.68 -1.54
CA LYS A 417 18.48 24.87 -0.26
C LYS A 417 18.10 23.56 0.41
N ILE A 418 17.84 22.51 -0.38
CA ILE A 418 17.37 21.22 0.12
C ILE A 418 18.23 20.10 -0.47
N VAL A 419 18.72 19.21 0.39
CA VAL A 419 19.52 18.04 -0.02
C VAL A 419 18.85 16.75 0.43
N TYR A 420 18.70 15.80 -0.48
CA TYR A 420 18.24 14.43 -0.20
C TYR A 420 19.40 13.44 -0.32
N PHE A 421 19.53 12.54 0.64
CA PHE A 421 20.50 11.44 0.59
C PHE A 421 19.84 10.12 0.21
N GLU A 422 20.56 9.28 -0.55
CA GLU A 422 20.14 7.92 -0.90
C GLU A 422 21.06 6.85 -0.27
N GLU A 423 20.61 5.60 -0.17
CA GLU A 423 21.35 4.49 0.44
C GLU A 423 22.44 3.93 -0.49
N ARG A 424 23.72 4.30 -0.31
CA ARG A 424 24.89 3.63 -0.92
C ARG A 424 26.14 3.65 -0.04
N ASN A 425 27.07 2.72 -0.22
CA ASN A 425 28.33 2.70 0.54
C ASN A 425 29.17 3.94 0.23
N TYR A 426 29.29 4.86 1.19
CA TYR A 426 30.10 6.07 1.07
C TYR A 426 31.51 5.82 1.62
N GLU A 427 32.53 5.81 0.75
CA GLU A 427 33.95 5.73 1.15
C GLU A 427 34.55 7.15 1.26
N ASP A 428 35.04 7.52 2.45
CA ASP A 428 35.98 8.63 2.71
C ASP A 428 35.73 9.97 1.97
N ILE A 429 34.52 10.53 2.08
CA ILE A 429 34.20 11.85 1.51
C ILE A 429 33.99 12.89 2.62
N GLU A 430 34.77 13.96 2.59
CA GLU A 430 34.43 15.22 3.27
C GLU A 430 33.33 15.93 2.45
N ILE A 431 32.08 15.91 2.93
CA ILE A 431 30.99 16.63 2.28
C ILE A 431 31.07 18.11 2.65
N LYS A 432 31.27 18.97 1.65
CA LYS A 432 31.16 20.42 1.80
C LYS A 432 29.77 20.88 1.42
N PHE A 433 28.98 21.21 2.43
CA PHE A 433 27.65 21.77 2.25
C PHE A 433 27.70 23.24 1.85
N PRO A 434 26.78 23.70 0.97
CA PRO A 434 26.74 25.09 0.52
C PRO A 434 26.20 25.99 1.62
N SER A 435 26.63 27.25 1.65
CA SER A 435 26.21 28.21 2.67
C SER A 435 24.70 28.56 2.61
N THR A 436 24.02 28.18 1.52
CA THR A 436 22.58 28.34 1.33
C THR A 436 21.73 27.17 1.81
N LEU A 437 22.32 26.06 2.28
CA LEU A 437 21.57 24.87 2.67
C LEU A 437 20.65 25.15 3.87
N ILE A 438 19.35 24.87 3.73
CA ILE A 438 18.32 25.10 4.76
C ILE A 438 17.82 23.76 5.31
N GLU A 439 17.66 22.75 4.45
CA GLU A 439 17.05 21.47 4.82
C GLU A 439 17.84 20.27 4.29
N MET A 440 17.88 19.20 5.08
CA MET A 440 18.42 17.91 4.69
C MET A 440 17.41 16.80 4.95
N HIS A 441 17.21 15.89 4.01
CA HIS A 441 16.25 14.80 4.12
C HIS A 441 16.88 13.46 3.69
N SER A 442 16.33 12.34 4.15
CA SER A 442 16.63 11.02 3.55
C SER A 442 15.51 10.64 2.58
N ASN A 443 15.86 10.10 1.41
CA ASN A 443 14.88 9.53 0.50
C ASN A 443 14.48 8.13 0.99
N GLY A 444 13.31 8.02 1.64
CA GLY A 444 12.70 6.74 2.01
C GLY A 444 12.96 6.28 3.44
N MET A 445 12.13 5.33 3.90
CA MET A 445 12.25 4.67 5.20
C MET A 445 13.54 3.87 5.25
N VAL A 446 14.57 4.51 5.79
CA VAL A 446 15.83 3.97 6.30
C VAL A 446 15.86 2.47 6.55
N ILE A 447 16.56 1.72 5.67
CA ILE A 447 17.14 0.40 5.94
C ILE A 447 18.42 0.23 5.09
N GLY A 448 19.49 1.01 5.34
CA GLY A 448 20.75 0.88 4.59
C GLY A 448 22.02 1.30 5.36
N ASN A 449 23.05 0.42 5.34
CA ASN A 449 24.32 0.47 6.11
C ASN A 449 25.38 1.45 5.55
N SER A 450 24.98 2.61 5.06
CA SER A 450 25.70 3.33 4.01
C SER A 450 26.86 4.25 4.46
N TRP A 451 26.94 4.66 5.74
CA TRP A 451 27.83 5.74 6.19
C TRP A 451 28.96 5.29 7.14
N ASN A 452 29.56 4.13 6.88
CA ASN A 452 30.44 3.48 7.85
C ASN A 452 31.82 4.14 8.05
N ASN A 453 32.22 5.13 7.25
CA ASN A 453 33.55 5.74 7.38
C ASN A 453 33.51 7.21 7.80
N LEU A 454 32.34 7.84 7.78
CA LEU A 454 32.24 9.27 7.99
C LEU A 454 32.28 9.60 9.49
N THR A 455 33.34 10.31 9.92
CA THR A 455 33.61 10.56 11.35
C THR A 455 33.13 11.91 11.86
N ARG A 456 32.94 12.89 10.97
CA ARG A 456 32.51 14.25 11.32
C ARG A 456 31.71 14.87 10.18
N LEU A 457 30.60 15.53 10.51
CA LEU A 457 29.84 16.40 9.61
C LEU A 457 29.88 17.83 10.13
N ILE A 458 30.15 18.79 9.25
CA ILE A 458 30.09 20.22 9.57
C ILE A 458 29.02 20.84 8.68
N PHE A 459 27.97 21.37 9.31
CA PHE A 459 26.87 22.01 8.60
C PHE A 459 27.03 23.54 8.55
N PRO A 460 26.48 24.19 7.52
CA PRO A 460 26.46 25.63 7.44
C PRO A 460 25.49 26.21 8.48
N PRO A 461 25.71 27.44 8.98
CA PRO A 461 24.81 28.08 9.95
C PRO A 461 23.37 28.28 9.47
N SER A 462 23.15 28.22 8.15
CA SER A 462 21.86 28.32 7.48
C SER A 462 20.98 27.09 7.69
N LEU A 463 21.53 25.91 8.01
CA LEU A 463 20.77 24.67 8.16
C LEU A 463 19.78 24.79 9.32
N LYS A 464 18.49 24.52 9.05
CA LYS A 464 17.39 24.60 10.03
C LYS A 464 16.65 23.29 10.23
N ILE A 465 16.54 22.46 9.20
CA ILE A 465 15.70 21.26 9.24
C ILE A 465 16.53 20.03 8.88
N ILE A 466 16.42 19.00 9.71
CA ILE A 466 16.92 17.66 9.43
C ILE A 466 15.70 16.74 9.38
N GLY A 467 15.50 16.08 8.26
CA GLY A 467 14.39 15.17 8.00
C GLY A 467 14.55 13.84 8.73
N ILE A 468 13.57 12.96 8.56
CA ILE A 468 13.53 11.62 9.17
C ILE A 468 14.80 10.86 8.80
N GLY A 469 15.42 10.14 9.74
CA GLY A 469 16.43 9.14 9.42
C GLY A 469 17.80 9.62 8.95
N CYS A 470 18.03 10.95 8.92
CA CYS A 470 19.17 11.52 8.19
C CYS A 470 20.56 11.02 8.64
N PHE A 471 20.73 10.60 9.91
CA PHE A 471 22.00 10.07 10.43
C PHE A 471 21.92 8.59 10.83
N ASP A 472 20.87 7.87 10.43
CA ASP A 472 20.79 6.47 10.79
C ASP A 472 21.92 5.66 10.13
N ASN A 473 22.36 4.60 10.81
CA ASN A 473 23.51 3.76 10.44
C ASN A 473 24.85 4.51 10.30
N MET A 474 24.97 5.75 10.79
CA MET A 474 26.25 6.47 10.87
C MET A 474 27.12 5.98 12.03
N ASN A 475 27.49 4.70 12.00
CA ASN A 475 28.17 4.02 13.11
C ASN A 475 29.58 4.56 13.40
N SER A 476 30.22 5.26 12.46
CA SER A 476 31.55 5.85 12.65
C SER A 476 31.55 7.34 12.99
N LEU A 477 30.38 7.99 12.99
CA LEU A 477 30.24 9.40 13.31
C LEU A 477 30.62 9.63 14.77
N LYS A 478 31.60 10.51 15.03
CA LYS A 478 32.14 10.80 16.37
C LYS A 478 31.66 12.13 16.92
N GLU A 479 31.47 13.11 16.05
CA GLU A 479 31.09 14.47 16.39
C GLU A 479 30.01 14.98 15.45
N LEU A 480 29.01 15.64 16.01
CA LEU A 480 27.92 16.26 15.25
C LEU A 480 27.52 17.60 15.89
N ASP A 481 27.51 18.66 15.08
CA ASP A 481 27.10 20.00 15.51
C ASP A 481 25.76 20.39 14.87
N LEU A 482 24.68 20.36 15.66
CA LEU A 482 23.34 20.76 15.28
C LEU A 482 22.90 22.06 15.98
N GLY A 483 23.85 22.92 16.38
CA GLY A 483 23.59 24.15 17.12
C GLY A 483 22.69 25.17 16.38
N GLY A 484 22.64 25.09 15.04
CA GLY A 484 21.83 25.95 14.18
C GLY A 484 20.43 25.42 13.82
N VAL A 485 20.14 24.15 14.17
CA VAL A 485 18.97 23.38 13.68
C VAL A 485 17.76 23.56 14.61
N SER A 486 16.59 23.84 14.04
CA SER A 486 15.32 24.00 14.76
C SER A 486 14.40 22.78 14.69
N GLU A 487 14.61 21.87 13.75
CA GLU A 487 13.79 20.66 13.57
C GLU A 487 14.64 19.44 13.25
N ILE A 488 14.38 18.32 13.92
CA ILE A 488 15.03 17.03 13.69
C ILE A 488 13.98 15.93 13.59
N GLY A 489 13.99 15.21 12.46
CA GLY A 489 13.05 14.16 12.17
C GLY A 489 13.25 12.90 13.02
N MET A 490 12.25 12.02 12.97
CA MET A 490 12.27 10.74 13.70
C MET A 490 13.42 9.84 13.21
N TYR A 491 13.87 8.91 14.05
CA TYR A 491 14.85 7.87 13.70
C TYR A 491 16.24 8.33 13.25
N CYS A 492 16.58 9.61 13.37
CA CYS A 492 17.88 10.13 12.94
C CYS A 492 19.08 9.44 13.61
N PHE A 493 18.91 8.84 14.78
CA PHE A 493 20.03 8.35 15.60
C PHE A 493 19.95 6.84 15.91
N THR A 494 19.18 6.06 15.17
CA THR A 494 18.87 4.66 15.53
C THR A 494 20.09 3.75 15.61
N ASN A 495 20.99 3.82 14.62
CA ASN A 495 22.24 3.06 14.59
C ASN A 495 23.45 4.01 14.49
N VAL A 496 23.65 4.82 15.53
CA VAL A 496 24.78 5.75 15.63
C VAL A 496 25.60 5.42 16.88
N SER A 497 26.41 4.37 16.80
CA SER A 497 27.08 3.78 17.96
C SER A 497 28.36 4.49 18.42
N SER A 498 29.04 5.26 17.55
CA SER A 498 30.33 5.91 17.90
C SER A 498 30.24 7.39 18.29
N LEU A 499 29.04 7.97 18.32
CA LEU A 499 28.86 9.39 18.55
C LEU A 499 29.23 9.77 19.98
N SER A 500 30.33 10.52 20.12
CA SER A 500 30.93 10.90 21.39
C SER A 500 30.66 12.35 21.80
N SER A 501 30.42 13.24 20.82
CA SER A 501 30.12 14.65 21.04
C SER A 501 28.93 15.09 20.19
N LEU A 502 27.96 15.74 20.83
CA LEU A 502 26.75 16.22 20.17
C LEU A 502 26.37 17.62 20.66
N THR A 503 26.13 18.53 19.72
CA THR A 503 25.64 19.89 20.01
C THR A 503 24.22 20.05 19.48
N PHE A 504 23.32 20.62 20.27
CA PHE A 504 21.95 20.95 19.88
C PHE A 504 21.65 22.44 20.00
N SER A 505 20.69 22.90 19.19
CA SER A 505 20.13 24.24 19.31
C SER A 505 19.17 24.36 20.50
N THR A 506 19.07 25.56 21.06
CA THR A 506 17.98 25.98 21.95
C THR A 506 16.62 26.03 21.26
N ASN A 507 16.58 26.10 19.93
CA ASN A 507 15.34 26.27 19.17
C ASN A 507 14.56 24.95 18.94
N LEU A 508 15.07 23.81 19.41
CA LEU A 508 14.39 22.52 19.27
C LEU A 508 13.17 22.44 20.20
N LEU A 509 12.03 21.97 19.68
CA LEU A 509 10.83 21.71 20.49
C LEU A 509 10.97 20.47 21.40
N SER A 510 11.72 19.45 20.94
CA SER A 510 11.97 18.20 21.65
C SER A 510 13.22 17.53 21.09
N LEU A 511 13.90 16.69 21.89
CA LEU A 511 14.95 15.82 21.36
C LEU A 511 14.36 14.59 20.66
N PRO A 512 14.98 14.12 19.56
CA PRO A 512 14.52 12.93 18.87
C PRO A 512 14.71 11.68 19.75
N SER A 513 13.67 10.85 19.87
CA SER A 513 13.68 9.65 20.72
C SER A 513 14.80 8.66 20.36
N SER A 514 15.22 8.63 19.09
CA SER A 514 16.32 7.80 18.61
C SER A 514 17.68 8.11 19.25
N ILE A 515 17.85 9.26 19.92
CA ILE A 515 19.12 9.59 20.58
C ILE A 515 19.53 8.55 21.66
N GLN A 516 18.57 7.81 22.20
CA GLN A 516 18.82 6.76 23.20
C GLN A 516 19.78 5.65 22.72
N PHE A 517 19.89 5.46 21.40
CA PHE A 517 20.76 4.46 20.80
C PHE A 517 22.23 4.96 20.71
N CYS A 518 22.46 6.26 20.84
CA CYS A 518 23.81 6.85 20.93
C CYS A 518 24.45 6.56 22.28
N SER A 519 24.99 5.36 22.42
CA SER A 519 25.44 4.83 23.70
C SER A 519 26.76 5.39 24.23
N THR A 520 27.52 6.06 23.38
CA THR A 520 28.92 6.47 23.62
C THR A 520 29.10 7.98 23.84
N ILE A 521 28.00 8.74 23.98
CA ILE A 521 28.04 10.18 24.20
C ILE A 521 28.81 10.51 25.48
N LYS A 522 29.91 11.26 25.34
CA LYS A 522 30.77 11.78 26.41
C LYS A 522 30.66 13.30 26.57
N ARG A 523 30.17 13.99 25.56
CA ARG A 523 30.01 15.44 25.54
C ARG A 523 28.67 15.79 24.90
N LEU A 524 27.85 16.54 25.64
CA LEU A 524 26.59 17.08 25.16
C LEU A 524 26.60 18.59 25.38
N ILE A 525 26.33 19.37 24.34
CA ILE A 525 26.19 20.83 24.42
C ILE A 525 24.79 21.20 23.95
N ILE A 526 24.13 22.09 24.69
CA ILE A 526 22.88 22.71 24.26
C ILE A 526 23.10 24.21 24.27
N ASN A 527 23.00 24.85 23.11
CA ASN A 527 23.38 26.26 22.93
C ASN A 527 22.35 27.22 23.55
N GLY A 528 22.48 27.56 24.84
CA GLY A 528 21.83 28.70 25.51
C GLY A 528 21.49 28.45 26.99
N ASP A 529 21.15 29.52 27.71
CA ASP A 529 20.84 29.44 29.14
C ASP A 529 19.44 28.86 29.36
N LYS A 530 19.37 27.74 30.08
CA LYS A 530 18.15 27.05 30.55
C LYS A 530 17.22 26.57 29.43
N VAL A 531 17.59 25.45 28.83
CA VAL A 531 16.70 24.68 27.97
C VAL A 531 15.91 23.68 28.80
N THR A 532 14.59 23.69 28.59
CA THR A 532 13.63 22.78 29.20
C THR A 532 13.15 21.79 28.14
N LEU A 533 13.61 20.53 28.18
CA LEU A 533 13.22 19.53 27.18
C LEU A 533 12.79 18.22 27.84
N PRO A 534 11.75 17.54 27.31
CA PRO A 534 11.52 16.15 27.62
C PRO A 534 12.67 15.31 27.06
N MET A 535 13.18 14.35 27.84
CA MET A 535 14.30 13.50 27.43
C MET A 535 14.04 12.04 27.81
N CYS A 536 14.56 11.09 27.04
CA CYS A 536 14.54 9.68 27.45
C CYS A 536 15.39 9.48 28.71
N ARG A 537 15.10 8.43 29.47
CA ARG A 537 15.75 8.12 30.75
C ARG A 537 17.27 8.12 30.66
N ARG A 538 17.81 7.52 29.61
CA ARG A 538 19.26 7.49 29.36
C ARG A 538 19.87 8.89 29.22
N MET A 539 19.28 9.74 28.38
CA MET A 539 19.80 11.08 28.15
C MET A 539 19.64 11.99 29.36
N ALA A 540 18.55 11.83 30.12
CA ALA A 540 18.38 12.51 31.39
C ALA A 540 19.51 12.17 32.37
N THR A 541 19.95 10.91 32.40
CA THR A 541 21.08 10.47 33.24
C THR A 541 22.39 11.16 32.82
N ILE A 542 22.69 11.18 31.52
CA ILE A 542 23.88 11.83 30.96
C ILE A 542 23.86 13.35 31.21
N ALA A 543 22.74 14.00 30.92
CA ALA A 543 22.57 15.44 31.10
C ALA A 543 22.71 15.88 32.56
N ARG A 544 22.21 15.07 33.52
CA ARG A 544 22.42 15.30 34.97
C ARG A 544 23.88 15.18 35.36
N GLN A 545 24.60 14.16 34.88
CA GLN A 545 26.03 13.98 35.15
C GLN A 545 26.86 15.16 34.63
N MET A 546 26.47 15.72 33.49
CA MET A 546 27.19 16.79 32.81
C MET A 546 26.70 18.20 33.18
N ASN A 547 25.62 18.32 33.98
CA ASN A 547 24.98 19.57 34.40
C ASN A 547 24.65 20.53 33.24
N VAL A 548 24.06 20.00 32.15
CA VAL A 548 23.90 20.72 30.87
C VAL A 548 22.56 21.47 30.76
N CYS A 549 21.50 21.01 31.44
CA CYS A 549 20.16 21.59 31.34
C CYS A 549 19.24 21.24 32.53
N GLU A 550 18.08 21.89 32.61
CA GLU A 550 16.99 21.57 33.54
C GLU A 550 16.00 20.60 32.87
N ILE A 551 15.80 19.42 33.47
CA ILE A 551 14.97 18.34 32.90
C ILE A 551 13.56 18.43 33.47
N THR A 552 12.55 18.69 32.64
CA THR A 552 11.15 18.76 33.08
C THR A 552 10.42 17.45 33.08
N LYS A 553 10.76 16.54 32.15
CA LYS A 553 10.07 15.27 32.00
C LYS A 553 11.00 14.19 31.47
N VAL A 554 11.06 13.08 32.19
CA VAL A 554 11.74 11.87 31.75
C VAL A 554 10.69 10.90 31.19
N PHE A 555 10.83 10.52 29.92
CA PHE A 555 9.97 9.50 29.33
C PHE A 555 10.70 8.16 29.23
N LEU A 556 9.96 7.08 29.51
CA LEU A 556 10.38 5.72 29.21
C LEU A 556 9.99 5.41 27.77
N THR A 557 10.92 4.94 26.95
CA THR A 557 10.65 4.54 25.55
C THR A 557 10.38 3.04 25.41
N LYS A 558 9.90 2.60 24.24
CA LYS A 558 9.73 1.18 23.88
C LYS A 558 11.01 0.35 23.98
N GLU A 559 12.13 0.98 23.67
CA GLU A 559 13.42 0.30 23.63
C GLU A 559 13.97 0.11 25.03
N GLU A 560 13.87 1.14 25.88
CA GLU A 560 14.24 1.08 27.29
C GLU A 560 13.37 0.11 28.08
N SER A 561 12.12 -0.11 27.65
CA SER A 561 11.20 -1.04 28.31
C SER A 561 11.35 -2.50 27.90
N LYS A 562 12.10 -2.86 26.84
CA LYS A 562 12.14 -4.24 26.30
C LYS A 562 12.45 -5.33 27.33
N GLU A 563 13.34 -5.04 28.27
CA GLU A 563 13.77 -5.99 29.32
C GLU A 563 13.14 -5.69 30.69
N LEU A 564 12.33 -4.64 30.79
CA LEU A 564 11.72 -4.24 32.04
C LEU A 564 10.48 -5.06 32.33
N THR A 565 10.40 -5.62 33.53
CA THR A 565 9.19 -6.19 34.12
C THR A 565 8.47 -5.20 35.05
N GLU A 566 9.15 -4.11 35.44
CA GLU A 566 8.65 -3.05 36.31
C GLU A 566 9.10 -1.67 35.80
N ILE A 567 8.32 -0.62 36.08
CA ILE A 567 8.63 0.75 35.63
C ILE A 567 9.54 1.44 36.67
N PRO A 568 10.68 2.01 36.26
CA PRO A 568 11.58 2.72 37.17
C PRO A 568 10.97 3.98 37.78
N HIS A 569 11.38 4.33 39.00
CA HIS A 569 10.88 5.50 39.74
C HIS A 569 11.36 6.85 39.21
N ASP A 570 12.35 6.87 38.31
CA ASP A 570 12.92 8.07 37.70
C ASP A 570 12.22 8.47 36.37
N ILE A 571 11.03 7.93 36.11
CA ILE A 571 10.22 8.16 34.91
C ILE A 571 9.00 9.03 35.24
N ASP A 572 8.67 10.00 34.40
CA ASP A 572 7.49 10.85 34.55
C ASP A 572 6.36 10.49 33.56
N TYR A 573 6.71 9.82 32.45
CA TYR A 573 5.79 9.49 31.36
C TYR A 573 6.18 8.18 30.67
N ILE A 574 5.19 7.40 30.25
CA ILE A 574 5.44 6.20 29.45
C ILE A 574 5.06 6.52 28.01
N ASP A 575 6.02 6.43 27.09
CA ASP A 575 5.81 6.79 25.70
C ASP A 575 4.88 5.81 24.95
N SER A 576 4.47 6.19 23.76
CA SER A 576 3.59 5.38 22.91
C SER A 576 4.27 4.05 22.54
N TYR A 577 3.48 2.98 22.52
CA TYR A 577 3.92 1.61 22.20
C TYR A 577 5.01 1.00 23.11
N CYS A 578 5.30 1.59 24.28
CA CYS A 578 6.41 1.17 25.14
C CYS A 578 6.46 -0.34 25.43
N PHE A 579 5.35 -0.89 25.88
CA PHE A 579 5.23 -2.31 26.22
C PHE A 579 4.51 -3.10 25.11
N SER A 580 4.31 -2.54 23.91
CA SER A 580 3.54 -3.20 22.87
C SER A 580 4.15 -4.54 22.47
N GLN A 581 3.30 -5.57 22.35
CA GLN A 581 3.65 -6.95 21.99
C GLN A 581 4.57 -7.68 23.00
N ARG A 582 4.68 -7.19 24.25
CA ARG A 582 5.36 -7.91 25.34
C ARG A 582 4.53 -9.11 25.78
N ASN A 583 4.94 -10.30 25.35
CA ASN A 583 4.31 -11.58 25.71
C ASN A 583 4.86 -12.19 27.00
N ASP A 584 5.93 -11.64 27.53
CA ASP A 584 6.54 -11.97 28.82
C ASP A 584 5.97 -11.13 29.98
N LEU A 585 5.16 -10.12 29.69
CA LEU A 585 4.50 -9.29 30.70
C LEU A 585 3.15 -9.91 31.12
N PHE A 586 3.08 -10.42 32.35
CA PHE A 586 1.87 -10.99 32.95
C PHE A 586 1.08 -9.98 33.78
N SER A 587 1.78 -9.09 34.47
CA SER A 587 1.19 -8.00 35.25
C SER A 587 2.09 -6.78 35.25
N ILE A 588 1.52 -5.60 35.38
CA ILE A 588 2.29 -4.37 35.54
C ILE A 588 1.62 -3.38 36.50
N THR A 589 2.44 -2.77 37.35
CA THR A 589 2.02 -1.66 38.23
C THR A 589 2.61 -0.36 37.70
N ILE A 590 1.75 0.60 37.40
CA ILE A 590 2.12 1.96 36.99
C ILE A 590 2.36 2.78 38.27
N PRO A 591 3.59 3.23 38.57
CA PRO A 591 3.90 3.88 39.83
C PRO A 591 3.36 5.33 39.90
N SER A 592 3.28 5.87 41.12
CA SER A 592 2.61 7.16 41.43
C SER A 592 3.34 8.41 40.94
N ASN A 593 4.51 8.27 40.32
CA ASN A 593 5.26 9.35 39.66
C ASN A 593 4.86 9.51 38.19
N ILE A 594 4.16 8.55 37.60
CA ILE A 594 3.76 8.60 36.19
C ILE A 594 2.56 9.53 36.01
N THR A 595 2.70 10.53 35.13
CA THR A 595 1.68 11.52 34.79
C THR A 595 0.85 11.14 33.56
N GLY A 596 1.35 10.24 32.71
CA GLY A 596 0.62 9.80 31.52
C GLY A 596 1.23 8.59 30.83
N ILE A 597 0.40 7.95 30.01
CA ILE A 597 0.69 6.74 29.24
C ILE A 597 0.32 7.00 27.78
N GLY A 598 1.26 6.81 26.86
CA GLY A 598 1.07 7.06 25.42
C GLY A 598 0.17 6.05 24.71
N ASP A 599 -0.08 6.32 23.42
CA ASP A 599 -0.97 5.52 22.58
C ASP A 599 -0.41 4.11 22.36
N GLY A 600 -1.29 3.11 22.37
CA GLY A 600 -0.92 1.71 22.12
C GLY A 600 0.12 1.14 23.08
N CYS A 601 0.36 1.76 24.25
CA CYS A 601 1.47 1.42 25.15
C CYS A 601 1.54 -0.08 25.50
N PHE A 602 0.42 -0.76 25.73
CA PHE A 602 0.32 -2.20 26.01
C PHE A 602 -0.36 -2.98 24.88
N LYS A 603 -0.43 -2.42 23.67
CA LYS A 603 -1.11 -3.05 22.52
C LYS A 603 -0.53 -4.43 22.24
N GLN A 604 -1.41 -5.43 22.10
CA GLN A 604 -1.07 -6.82 21.81
C GLN A 604 -0.19 -7.51 22.86
N CYS A 605 -0.18 -7.06 24.13
CA CYS A 605 0.37 -7.87 25.22
C CYS A 605 -0.54 -9.06 25.50
N PHE A 606 -0.30 -10.21 24.84
CA PHE A 606 -1.27 -11.30 24.84
C PHE A 606 -1.38 -12.02 26.17
N ASN A 607 -0.33 -12.00 27.00
CA ASN A 607 -0.26 -12.68 28.29
C ASN A 607 -0.52 -11.77 29.51
N LEU A 608 -0.72 -10.47 29.28
CA LEU A 608 -1.00 -9.51 30.34
C LEU A 608 -2.38 -9.80 30.94
N THR A 609 -2.45 -10.13 32.23
CA THR A 609 -3.68 -10.48 32.96
C THR A 609 -4.14 -9.38 33.91
N LYS A 610 -3.21 -8.62 34.51
CA LYS A 610 -3.51 -7.56 35.47
C LYS A 610 -2.74 -6.27 35.20
N VAL A 611 -3.43 -5.12 35.29
CA VAL A 611 -2.80 -3.79 35.27
C VAL A 611 -3.28 -2.99 36.49
N GLU A 612 -2.35 -2.34 37.18
CA GLU A 612 -2.66 -1.41 38.27
C GLU A 612 -2.19 0.01 37.90
N ILE A 613 -3.12 0.97 37.81
CA ILE A 613 -2.89 2.36 37.40
C ILE A 613 -3.09 3.29 38.60
N ASN A 614 -1.99 3.84 39.12
CA ASN A 614 -2.01 4.74 40.27
C ASN A 614 -2.68 6.11 39.95
N LYS A 615 -2.99 6.88 41.01
CA LYS A 615 -3.81 8.11 40.95
C LYS A 615 -3.20 9.29 40.18
N SER A 616 -1.88 9.27 39.97
CA SER A 616 -1.12 10.34 39.33
C SER A 616 -1.29 10.40 37.82
N VAL A 617 -1.71 9.31 37.19
CA VAL A 617 -1.88 9.23 35.74
C VAL A 617 -3.05 10.12 35.35
N GLU A 618 -2.79 11.13 34.52
CA GLU A 618 -3.81 12.07 34.05
C GLU A 618 -4.42 11.60 32.74
N ASN A 619 -3.60 10.99 31.88
CA ASN A 619 -3.95 10.61 30.53
C ASN A 619 -3.51 9.19 30.21
N ILE A 620 -4.42 8.43 29.58
CA ILE A 620 -4.17 7.11 29.00
C ILE A 620 -4.48 7.22 27.51
N GLY A 621 -3.47 6.98 26.67
CA GLY A 621 -3.57 7.06 25.22
C GLY A 621 -4.59 6.11 24.60
N ASP A 622 -4.91 6.36 23.34
CA ASP A 622 -5.82 5.53 22.56
C ASP A 622 -5.18 4.18 22.21
N GLU A 623 -6.02 3.14 22.03
CA GLU A 623 -5.59 1.75 21.79
C GLU A 623 -4.62 1.17 22.84
N CYS A 624 -4.46 1.81 24.00
CA CYS A 624 -3.43 1.48 25.00
C CYS A 624 -3.40 -0.02 25.37
N PHE A 625 -4.56 -0.67 25.49
CA PHE A 625 -4.68 -2.11 25.80
C PHE A 625 -5.35 -2.91 24.68
N ARG A 626 -5.24 -2.44 23.43
CA ARG A 626 -5.88 -3.09 22.27
C ARG A 626 -5.31 -4.48 22.04
N TYR A 627 -6.19 -5.47 21.87
CA TYR A 627 -5.88 -6.89 21.69
C TYR A 627 -5.08 -7.54 22.83
N CYS A 628 -5.14 -7.01 24.05
CA CYS A 628 -4.66 -7.72 25.25
C CYS A 628 -5.64 -8.85 25.60
N LYS A 629 -5.53 -9.98 24.90
CA LYS A 629 -6.55 -11.04 24.92
C LYS A 629 -6.82 -11.57 26.33
N ASN A 630 -5.78 -11.78 27.13
CA ASN A 630 -5.83 -12.35 28.49
C ASN A 630 -5.99 -11.31 29.60
N LEU A 631 -6.19 -10.03 29.28
CA LEU A 631 -6.36 -8.99 30.31
C LEU A 631 -7.68 -9.20 31.04
N GLU A 632 -7.61 -9.57 32.31
CA GLU A 632 -8.77 -9.87 33.15
C GLU A 632 -9.16 -8.69 34.04
N LYS A 633 -8.16 -7.93 34.51
CA LYS A 633 -8.33 -6.91 35.54
C LYS A 633 -7.52 -5.64 35.26
N VAL A 634 -8.19 -4.49 35.35
CA VAL A 634 -7.56 -3.17 35.41
C VAL A 634 -8.04 -2.46 36.67
N GLU A 635 -7.12 -2.18 37.58
CA GLU A 635 -7.35 -1.41 38.82
C GLU A 635 -6.93 0.04 38.59
N CYS A 636 -7.81 1.00 38.84
CA CYS A 636 -7.57 2.43 38.65
C CYS A 636 -7.90 3.20 39.92
N TYR A 637 -7.03 4.13 40.33
CA TYR A 637 -7.26 5.00 41.50
C TYR A 637 -7.73 6.42 41.12
N ARG A 638 -8.16 6.61 39.87
CA ARG A 638 -8.79 7.83 39.34
C ARG A 638 -9.94 7.42 38.42
N ASN A 639 -10.97 8.27 38.34
CA ASN A 639 -12.07 8.08 37.40
C ASN A 639 -11.62 8.49 35.99
N TYR A 640 -11.48 7.52 35.08
CA TYR A 640 -11.08 7.74 33.70
C TYR A 640 -12.27 7.55 32.76
N SER A 641 -12.51 8.52 31.87
CA SER A 641 -13.42 8.29 30.75
C SER A 641 -12.72 7.42 29.70
N PHE A 642 -13.00 6.12 29.72
CA PHE A 642 -12.54 5.20 28.68
C PHE A 642 -13.41 5.32 27.42
N SER A 643 -13.28 6.46 26.71
CA SER A 643 -13.74 6.60 25.33
C SER A 643 -12.72 6.00 24.35
N GLY A 644 -13.16 5.61 23.16
CA GLY A 644 -12.28 5.13 22.08
C GLY A 644 -12.00 3.61 22.09
N ARG A 645 -11.01 3.18 21.30
CA ARG A 645 -10.65 1.76 21.07
C ARG A 645 -9.66 1.19 22.10
N LYS A 646 -9.58 1.80 23.29
CA LYS A 646 -8.57 1.51 24.33
C LYS A 646 -8.46 0.03 24.71
N PHE A 647 -9.59 -0.69 24.75
CA PHE A 647 -9.65 -2.11 25.09
C PHE A 647 -10.20 -3.00 23.95
N GLU A 648 -10.16 -2.52 22.70
CA GLU A 648 -10.72 -3.28 21.58
C GLU A 648 -10.05 -4.65 21.47
N GLY A 649 -10.83 -5.73 21.51
CA GLY A 649 -10.34 -7.10 21.39
C GLY A 649 -9.81 -7.75 22.67
N SER A 650 -9.89 -7.07 23.83
CA SER A 650 -9.54 -7.61 25.15
C SER A 650 -10.72 -8.41 25.74
N LYS A 651 -10.86 -9.66 25.28
CA LYS A 651 -12.08 -10.49 25.45
C LYS A 651 -12.37 -10.92 26.88
N TYR A 652 -11.36 -11.00 27.74
CA TYR A 652 -11.49 -11.47 29.12
C TYR A 652 -11.58 -10.36 30.15
N LEU A 653 -11.56 -9.08 29.73
CA LEU A 653 -11.69 -7.96 30.65
C LEU A 653 -13.12 -7.93 31.17
N LYS A 654 -13.31 -8.35 32.43
CA LYS A 654 -14.64 -8.47 33.03
C LYS A 654 -15.06 -7.18 33.72
N ASN A 655 -14.14 -6.50 34.43
CA ASN A 655 -14.40 -5.29 35.20
C ASN A 655 -13.18 -4.35 35.19
N ILE A 656 -13.44 -3.05 35.16
CA ILE A 656 -12.47 -2.01 35.54
C ILE A 656 -12.83 -1.62 36.98
N GLU A 657 -11.94 -1.90 37.93
CA GLU A 657 -12.18 -1.60 39.34
C GLU A 657 -11.65 -0.20 39.67
N GLU A 658 -12.57 0.73 39.91
CA GLU A 658 -12.26 2.07 40.39
C GLU A 658 -12.13 2.05 41.92
N ASN A 659 -10.91 2.12 42.44
CA ASN A 659 -10.65 2.23 43.88
C ASN A 659 -10.59 3.71 44.27
N THR A 660 -11.71 4.29 44.68
CA THR A 660 -11.82 5.70 45.07
C THR A 660 -11.43 5.97 46.53
N LYS A 661 -10.43 5.25 47.07
CA LYS A 661 -9.93 5.51 48.45
C LYS A 661 -8.79 6.51 48.47
#